data_AF-A0A3N5JT34-F1
#
_entry.id   AF-A0A3N5JT34-F1
#
_cell.length_a   1.000
_cell.length_b   1.000
_cell.length_c   1.000
_cell.angle_alpha   90.00
_cell.angle_beta   90.00
_cell.angle_gamma   90.00
#
_symmetry.space_group_name_H-M   'P 1'
#
loop_
_entity.id
_entity.type
_entity.pdbx_description
1 polymer ?
#
loop_
_entity_poly.entity_id
_entity_poly.type
_entity_poly.pdbx_seq_one_letter_code
_entity_poly.pdbx_strand_id
1 'polypeptide(L)'
;MKHPYLLCLLFFLPSFVFGQNFTNGFAFYLPPNDTTRQEFLPQFPIVPIVDDAFISISPDGHFALNGQRIRFFGTNCTIEGAFPTQAKAWYIAGRLRKMGYNLVRFHHMDNGWSQHSLFEPNQDTRHLNPETLDRLENFIYFLKQNGIYADINLHVSRTVKEVDGVVDADSIPDFGKGVSLFDPHILELHKEFAQQLLTHTNPYTGLALVNDPVMAVVEITNENSLYRMWRDDDLAPFTQGGKLTKHHTAMLDQQWHDFLKSKYPDTQTLRSAWSQGIRPAGAGEQIKDGGFETDPISRNWQMEQHNGAAATMAIDETQAFKGNKCAKINVTKVTGTNWHIQWKQIGITIKKDSLYSVSFAARANAPQNITIAIQQDTDPWTVFYSTSIDLNSEWKTFQFSFLASTTVTKAIRLSYSLGGAIGAYWFDEIQLYPSAIKGLADDESLEAETVKRINFSECVSYSDPRVKDMSDFYISTQNHYYSEMASFLKNTLGVKAPIVGTNWNVGPADLAVQSRLDYIDNHAYWDHPQFPNVAWDSYDWLINNTPMVRDDAGGAIVGLLAGVAVAGKPFTISEYNHAFPNRYQTEGVLFLTTYSAFHDADGLMFFDYPSSYNDWETDFINGFFAQHRNTAMMALMPSCAQAFRSGLIQSAQQTILINYSENDILNLPKYDDRWWAGPRLFPHKIALQHAVRTGSFASAADFDPALLPAEPTNPYISDTDEIEWNTNGLLQVQTDQFVAAAGFFSEFKNTTIGALKLIDGSDFGALTWVSLSDTSLIAGTRSLFTLSSRVQNSDMKWDGSITVHNQWGSAPTLMAPLAVTVEFTLQADSIQVYPLDAIGAPSGRVYSYRATSPNRFTVVLDQNKDKTVWYGIRKFGLGSAVESRHELPDRFKLLPNYPNPFNPCTHITYHIPYNGRVKLEIFDLLGRLSQTCVDEFKAAGVYTVD
;
A
#
# COMPACT_ATOMS: atom_id res chain seq x y z
N MET A 1 30.29 4.54 7.50
CA MET A 1 30.20 3.13 7.98
C MET A 1 28.77 2.70 7.74
N LYS A 2 28.56 1.56 7.08
CA LYS A 2 27.28 1.09 6.53
C LYS A 2 26.16 1.13 7.58
N HIS A 3 25.07 1.85 7.29
CA HIS A 3 23.83 1.78 8.07
C HIS A 3 23.22 0.39 7.92
N PRO A 4 23.04 -0.39 9.00
CA PRO A 4 22.30 -1.63 8.93
C PRO A 4 20.83 -1.28 9.17
N TYR A 5 20.12 -0.84 8.14
CA TYR A 5 18.67 -1.04 8.18
C TYR A 5 18.42 -2.51 7.96
N LEU A 6 17.87 -3.13 8.98
CA LEU A 6 17.52 -4.53 9.05
C LEU A 6 16.67 -4.86 7.81
N LEU A 7 17.27 -5.61 6.87
CA LEU A 7 16.49 -6.42 5.95
C LEU A 7 15.54 -7.26 6.81
N CYS A 8 14.24 -7.08 6.65
CA CYS A 8 13.32 -8.20 6.79
C CYS A 8 13.60 -9.18 5.64
N LEU A 9 14.74 -9.86 5.71
CA LEU A 9 14.91 -11.18 5.11
C LEU A 9 13.99 -12.10 5.89
N LEU A 10 12.73 -12.16 5.48
CA LEU A 10 11.98 -13.40 5.66
C LEU A 10 12.79 -14.47 4.93
N PHE A 11 13.42 -15.36 5.70
CA PHE A 11 14.02 -16.58 5.19
C PHE A 11 12.89 -17.46 4.61
N PHE A 12 12.42 -17.12 3.42
CA PHE A 12 11.85 -18.11 2.53
C PHE A 12 13.02 -18.84 1.88
N LEU A 13 12.99 -20.17 1.98
CA LEU A 13 13.81 -21.06 1.16
C LEU A 13 13.84 -20.51 -0.29
N PRO A 14 15.00 -20.47 -0.97
CA PRO A 14 15.08 -19.95 -2.33
C PRO A 14 14.31 -20.89 -3.25
N SER A 15 13.02 -20.60 -3.43
CA SER A 15 12.36 -20.93 -4.66
C SER A 15 13.06 -20.09 -5.71
N PHE A 16 13.80 -20.75 -6.60
CA PHE A 16 14.42 -20.09 -7.74
C PHE A 16 13.30 -19.41 -8.56
N VAL A 17 13.08 -18.12 -8.34
CA VAL A 17 12.15 -17.31 -9.13
C VAL A 17 12.91 -16.90 -10.38
N PHE A 18 12.51 -17.47 -11.52
CA PHE A 18 13.06 -17.09 -12.81
C PHE A 18 12.48 -15.75 -13.26
N GLY A 19 13.30 -14.93 -13.92
CA GLY A 19 12.85 -13.68 -14.58
C GLY A 19 11.63 -13.89 -15.48
N GLN A 20 10.91 -12.83 -15.80
CA GLN A 20 9.57 -12.94 -16.39
C GLN A 20 9.52 -13.25 -17.91
N ASN A 21 10.64 -13.61 -18.54
CA ASN A 21 10.75 -13.67 -20.01
C ASN A 21 9.74 -14.61 -20.67
N PHE A 22 9.15 -14.14 -21.78
CA PHE A 22 8.29 -14.91 -22.69
C PHE A 22 8.62 -14.63 -24.16
N THR A 23 8.32 -15.61 -25.04
CA THR A 23 8.72 -15.58 -26.46
C THR A 23 7.56 -15.38 -27.45
N ASN A 24 6.31 -15.43 -27.00
CA ASN A 24 5.10 -15.34 -27.84
C ASN A 24 4.24 -14.10 -27.53
N GLY A 25 4.90 -12.99 -27.20
CA GLY A 25 4.24 -11.73 -26.88
C GLY A 25 3.51 -11.09 -28.06
N PHE A 26 2.60 -10.17 -27.76
CA PHE A 26 2.00 -9.29 -28.77
C PHE A 26 2.09 -7.82 -28.34
N ALA A 27 2.27 -6.92 -29.31
CA ALA A 27 2.24 -5.48 -29.05
C ALA A 27 0.77 -4.99 -29.00
N PHE A 28 0.45 -4.18 -28.00
CA PHE A 28 -0.83 -3.49 -27.88
C PHE A 28 -0.56 -2.06 -27.41
N TYR A 29 -0.21 -1.21 -28.37
CA TYR A 29 0.23 0.15 -28.11
C TYR A 29 -0.96 1.09 -27.92
N LEU A 30 -1.24 1.49 -26.69
CA LEU A 30 -2.25 2.50 -26.35
C LEU A 30 -1.76 3.88 -26.81
N PRO A 31 -2.36 4.48 -27.87
CA PRO A 31 -1.80 5.69 -28.44
C PRO A 31 -1.85 6.86 -27.44
N PRO A 32 -0.75 7.60 -27.27
CA PRO A 32 -0.62 8.64 -26.27
C PRO A 32 -1.51 9.84 -26.57
N ASN A 33 -1.79 10.09 -27.86
CA ASN A 33 -2.59 11.21 -28.34
C ASN A 33 -4.08 10.86 -28.55
N ASP A 34 -4.50 9.64 -28.19
CA ASP A 34 -5.88 9.22 -28.35
C ASP A 34 -6.76 9.74 -27.21
N THR A 35 -7.61 10.69 -27.55
CA THR A 35 -8.59 11.32 -26.65
C THR A 35 -10.04 10.92 -27.01
N THR A 36 -10.21 9.96 -27.94
CA THR A 36 -11.51 9.60 -28.49
C THR A 36 -12.39 8.85 -27.49
N ARG A 37 -13.70 9.01 -27.62
CA ARG A 37 -14.69 8.18 -26.90
C ARG A 37 -14.99 6.94 -27.72
N GLN A 38 -15.07 5.79 -27.08
CA GLN A 38 -15.41 4.52 -27.73
C GLN A 38 -16.60 3.85 -27.07
N GLU A 39 -17.42 3.18 -27.86
CA GLU A 39 -18.68 2.60 -27.38
C GLU A 39 -18.49 1.60 -26.23
N PHE A 40 -17.43 0.80 -26.28
CA PHE A 40 -17.17 -0.27 -25.32
C PHE A 40 -16.15 0.11 -24.24
N LEU A 41 -15.91 1.41 -24.02
CA LEU A 41 -15.16 1.89 -22.85
C LEU A 41 -16.09 2.71 -21.94
N PRO A 42 -15.83 2.74 -20.61
CA PRO A 42 -16.45 3.71 -19.72
C PRO A 42 -16.33 5.15 -20.23
N GLN A 43 -17.39 5.93 -20.08
CA GLN A 43 -17.46 7.29 -20.63
C GLN A 43 -17.14 8.32 -19.56
N PHE A 44 -16.01 8.99 -19.71
CA PHE A 44 -15.62 10.14 -18.88
C PHE A 44 -15.80 11.43 -19.70
N PRO A 45 -16.90 12.18 -19.51
CA PRO A 45 -17.20 13.33 -20.34
C PRO A 45 -16.17 14.45 -20.17
N ILE A 46 -15.99 15.26 -21.21
CA ILE A 46 -15.19 16.48 -21.15
C ILE A 46 -16.07 17.53 -20.46
N VAL A 47 -15.86 17.71 -19.16
CA VAL A 47 -16.57 18.72 -18.35
C VAL A 47 -15.49 19.61 -17.74
N PRO A 48 -15.23 20.80 -18.32
CA PRO A 48 -14.25 21.71 -17.77
C PRO A 48 -14.58 22.11 -16.32
N ILE A 49 -13.54 22.30 -15.51
CA ILE A 49 -13.70 22.84 -14.16
C ILE A 49 -13.98 24.35 -14.29
N VAL A 50 -15.10 24.78 -13.73
CA VAL A 50 -15.57 26.19 -13.74
C VAL A 50 -15.17 26.92 -12.46
N ASP A 51 -15.20 28.26 -12.48
CA ASP A 51 -14.57 29.11 -11.45
C ASP A 51 -15.18 29.03 -10.03
N ASP A 52 -16.34 28.42 -9.87
CA ASP A 52 -16.99 28.17 -8.56
C ASP A 52 -16.86 26.71 -8.07
N ALA A 53 -16.22 25.84 -8.84
CA ALA A 53 -16.12 24.39 -8.57
C ALA A 53 -15.02 24.01 -7.55
N PHE A 54 -14.90 24.75 -6.44
CA PHE A 54 -13.91 24.44 -5.41
C PHE A 54 -14.25 23.14 -4.67
N ILE A 55 -13.23 22.34 -4.42
CA ILE A 55 -13.35 21.16 -3.57
C ILE A 55 -13.51 21.61 -2.12
N SER A 56 -14.53 21.07 -1.47
CA SER A 56 -14.89 21.31 -0.08
C SER A 56 -14.90 20.00 0.70
N ILE A 57 -15.06 20.08 2.01
CA ILE A 57 -15.31 18.91 2.86
C ILE A 57 -16.77 18.93 3.29
N SER A 58 -17.48 17.85 3.01
CA SER A 58 -18.88 17.68 3.41
C SER A 58 -19.02 17.41 4.91
N PRO A 59 -20.22 17.60 5.50
CA PRO A 59 -20.44 17.36 6.94
C PRO A 59 -20.15 15.94 7.42
N ASP A 60 -20.25 14.95 6.53
CA ASP A 60 -19.90 13.54 6.76
C ASP A 60 -18.41 13.23 6.58
N GLY A 61 -17.59 14.23 6.21
CA GLY A 61 -16.14 14.11 6.16
C GLY A 61 -15.61 13.55 4.83
N HIS A 62 -16.23 13.90 3.71
CA HIS A 62 -15.76 13.52 2.37
C HIS A 62 -15.40 14.72 1.53
N PHE A 63 -14.60 14.51 0.48
CA PHE A 63 -14.44 15.56 -0.53
C PHE A 63 -15.75 15.76 -1.28
N ALA A 64 -16.14 17.02 -1.47
CA ALA A 64 -17.39 17.38 -2.09
C ALA A 64 -17.24 18.55 -3.07
N LEU A 65 -17.95 18.43 -4.19
CA LEU A 65 -18.16 19.48 -5.17
C LEU A 65 -19.64 19.88 -5.13
N ASN A 66 -19.93 21.14 -4.83
CA ASN A 66 -21.31 21.65 -4.68
C ASN A 66 -22.16 20.81 -3.71
N GLY A 67 -21.55 20.35 -2.61
CA GLY A 67 -22.19 19.51 -1.59
C GLY A 67 -22.42 18.05 -2.00
N GLN A 68 -22.02 17.65 -3.21
CA GLN A 68 -22.06 16.26 -3.66
C GLN A 68 -20.67 15.64 -3.58
N ARG A 69 -20.59 14.40 -3.07
CA ARG A 69 -19.33 13.69 -2.93
C ARG A 69 -18.61 13.55 -4.28
N ILE A 70 -17.29 13.74 -4.26
CA ILE A 70 -16.40 13.46 -5.38
C ILE A 70 -15.29 12.50 -4.91
N ARG A 71 -15.00 11.50 -5.74
CA ARG A 71 -13.87 10.58 -5.54
C ARG A 71 -12.79 10.83 -6.58
N PHE A 72 -11.54 10.88 -6.16
CA PHE A 72 -10.38 11.08 -7.01
C PHE A 72 -9.72 9.76 -7.40
N PHE A 73 -9.74 9.45 -8.69
CA PHE A 73 -8.90 8.42 -9.29
C PHE A 73 -7.78 9.15 -10.03
N GLY A 74 -6.58 9.12 -9.46
CA GLY A 74 -5.49 9.99 -9.87
C GLY A 74 -4.22 9.25 -10.24
N THR A 75 -3.21 10.03 -10.63
CA THR A 75 -1.85 9.56 -10.91
C THR A 75 -0.85 10.66 -10.57
N ASN A 76 0.42 10.31 -10.49
CA ASN A 76 1.52 11.24 -10.24
C ASN A 76 2.20 11.65 -11.55
N CYS A 77 2.36 12.94 -11.81
CA CYS A 77 3.30 13.45 -12.82
C CYS A 77 4.53 13.95 -12.08
N THR A 78 5.65 13.23 -12.27
CA THR A 78 6.86 13.39 -11.46
C THR A 78 7.96 14.10 -12.25
N ILE A 79 8.82 14.85 -11.57
CA ILE A 79 10.04 15.45 -12.15
C ILE A 79 9.74 16.17 -13.47
N GLU A 80 10.25 15.69 -14.59
CA GLU A 80 10.09 16.32 -15.90
C GLU A 80 8.70 16.07 -16.52
N GLY A 81 8.01 15.01 -16.08
CA GLY A 81 6.63 14.69 -16.49
C GLY A 81 5.63 15.73 -16.00
N ALA A 82 5.98 16.53 -14.99
CA ALA A 82 5.18 17.69 -14.54
C ALA A 82 5.17 18.85 -15.54
N PHE A 83 6.13 18.89 -16.48
CA PHE A 83 6.37 20.04 -17.36
C PHE A 83 6.29 19.69 -18.86
N PRO A 84 5.21 19.05 -19.36
CA PRO A 84 5.11 18.69 -20.77
C PRO A 84 5.14 19.95 -21.66
N THR A 85 5.64 19.81 -22.90
CA THR A 85 5.48 20.88 -23.90
C THR A 85 4.01 21.23 -24.11
N GLN A 86 3.74 22.47 -24.52
CA GLN A 86 2.42 22.89 -24.97
C GLN A 86 1.80 21.98 -26.05
N ALA A 87 2.61 21.48 -26.99
CA ALA A 87 2.15 20.58 -28.06
C ALA A 87 1.63 19.22 -27.53
N LYS A 88 2.04 18.83 -26.32
CA LYS A 88 1.73 17.53 -25.69
C LYS A 88 0.68 17.63 -24.58
N ALA A 89 0.70 18.71 -23.81
CA ALA A 89 -0.17 18.90 -22.64
C ALA A 89 -1.66 18.61 -22.92
N TRP A 90 -2.19 19.08 -24.05
CA TRP A 90 -3.60 18.91 -24.40
C TRP A 90 -4.01 17.44 -24.59
N TYR A 91 -3.19 16.64 -25.27
CA TYR A 91 -3.53 15.25 -25.54
C TYR A 91 -3.24 14.37 -24.34
N ILE A 92 -2.24 14.71 -23.52
CA ILE A 92 -1.95 14.02 -22.26
C ILE A 92 -3.16 14.14 -21.34
N ALA A 93 -3.67 15.37 -21.12
CA ALA A 93 -4.88 15.59 -20.34
C ALA A 93 -6.10 14.83 -20.93
N GLY A 94 -6.26 14.85 -22.25
CA GLY A 94 -7.34 14.12 -22.93
C GLY A 94 -7.24 12.60 -22.79
N ARG A 95 -6.03 12.02 -22.79
CA ARG A 95 -5.76 10.59 -22.57
C ARG A 95 -6.01 10.22 -21.11
N LEU A 96 -5.54 11.04 -20.16
CA LEU A 96 -5.80 10.84 -18.73
C LEU A 96 -7.30 10.75 -18.46
N ARG A 97 -8.09 11.71 -18.97
CA ARG A 97 -9.56 11.67 -18.89
C ARG A 97 -10.13 10.39 -19.51
N LYS A 98 -9.67 10.01 -20.71
CA LYS A 98 -10.14 8.77 -21.40
C LYS A 98 -9.90 7.52 -20.53
N MET A 99 -8.79 7.50 -19.79
CA MET A 99 -8.42 6.39 -18.92
C MET A 99 -9.10 6.44 -17.54
N GLY A 100 -9.90 7.47 -17.28
CA GLY A 100 -10.71 7.60 -16.07
C GLY A 100 -10.10 8.47 -14.97
N TYR A 101 -8.92 9.05 -15.20
CA TYR A 101 -8.29 9.95 -14.24
C TYR A 101 -9.07 11.26 -14.13
N ASN A 102 -9.21 11.77 -12.90
CA ASN A 102 -9.77 13.09 -12.59
C ASN A 102 -8.93 13.88 -11.58
N LEU A 103 -7.73 13.41 -11.25
CA LEU A 103 -6.73 14.14 -10.46
C LEU A 103 -5.32 13.85 -11.00
N VAL A 104 -4.46 14.86 -11.03
CA VAL A 104 -3.00 14.72 -11.22
C VAL A 104 -2.30 15.31 -10.01
N ARG A 105 -1.43 14.52 -9.38
CA ARG A 105 -0.52 14.99 -8.34
C ARG A 105 0.81 15.40 -8.94
N PHE A 106 1.22 16.64 -8.69
CA PHE A 106 2.47 17.19 -9.18
C PHE A 106 3.57 16.99 -8.15
N HIS A 107 4.54 16.15 -8.49
CA HIS A 107 5.49 15.60 -7.54
C HIS A 107 6.95 15.76 -8.02
N HIS A 108 7.90 15.94 -7.10
CA HIS A 108 9.31 16.27 -7.42
C HIS A 108 9.49 17.45 -8.38
N MET A 109 8.51 18.35 -8.50
CA MET A 109 8.62 19.52 -9.38
C MET A 109 9.65 20.55 -8.89
N ASP A 110 10.10 20.41 -7.64
CA ASP A 110 11.07 21.26 -6.94
C ASP A 110 12.47 20.62 -6.84
N ASN A 111 12.76 19.58 -7.61
CA ASN A 111 14.00 18.81 -7.55
C ASN A 111 15.26 19.60 -7.97
N GLY A 112 16.43 19.22 -7.46
CA GLY A 112 17.71 19.86 -7.78
C GLY A 112 18.58 19.18 -8.84
N TRP A 113 18.16 18.04 -9.40
CA TRP A 113 19.01 17.19 -10.26
C TRP A 113 18.60 17.19 -11.74
N SER A 114 17.34 17.50 -12.06
CA SER A 114 16.86 17.60 -13.43
C SER A 114 17.11 18.99 -14.02
N GLN A 115 17.25 19.06 -15.34
CA GLN A 115 17.25 20.33 -16.09
C GLN A 115 15.85 20.96 -16.19
N HIS A 116 14.79 20.20 -15.87
CA HIS A 116 13.42 20.69 -15.83
C HIS A 116 12.87 20.55 -14.41
N SER A 117 12.96 21.65 -13.66
CA SER A 117 12.47 21.83 -12.29
C SER A 117 11.96 23.26 -12.13
N LEU A 118 11.14 23.51 -11.11
CA LEU A 118 10.75 24.84 -10.69
C LEU A 118 11.93 25.67 -10.20
N PHE A 119 13.08 25.07 -9.90
CA PHE A 119 14.31 25.77 -9.57
C PHE A 119 15.45 25.38 -10.51
N GLU A 120 16.29 26.35 -10.86
CA GLU A 120 17.48 26.09 -11.65
C GLU A 120 18.55 25.36 -10.81
N PRO A 121 19.12 24.23 -11.27
CA PRO A 121 20.05 23.41 -10.48
C PRO A 121 21.24 24.18 -9.92
N ASN A 122 21.74 25.18 -10.65
CA ASN A 122 22.95 25.95 -10.31
C ASN A 122 22.67 27.36 -9.75
N GLN A 123 21.43 27.67 -9.37
CA GLN A 123 21.05 28.96 -8.78
C GLN A 123 20.55 28.80 -7.33
N ASP A 124 20.03 29.88 -6.73
CA ASP A 124 19.27 29.78 -5.49
C ASP A 124 17.97 28.97 -5.68
N THR A 125 17.32 28.60 -4.58
CA THR A 125 15.99 27.99 -4.60
C THR A 125 14.91 28.98 -4.20
N ARG A 126 15.15 30.28 -4.39
CA ARG A 126 14.24 31.37 -4.01
C ARG A 126 13.54 31.99 -5.21
N HIS A 127 14.02 31.75 -6.43
CA HIS A 127 13.40 32.23 -7.65
C HIS A 127 12.90 31.07 -8.51
N LEU A 128 11.62 31.11 -8.91
CA LEU A 128 11.04 30.12 -9.80
C LEU A 128 11.64 30.23 -11.22
N ASN A 129 11.90 29.08 -11.82
CA ASN A 129 12.27 28.97 -13.23
C ASN A 129 11.06 29.34 -14.11
N PRO A 130 11.13 30.43 -14.90
CA PRO A 130 9.99 30.92 -15.67
C PRO A 130 9.58 29.97 -16.81
N GLU A 131 10.49 29.17 -17.36
CA GLU A 131 10.18 28.25 -18.46
C GLU A 131 9.37 27.04 -17.97
N THR A 132 9.80 26.41 -16.87
CA THR A 132 9.10 25.25 -16.31
C THR A 132 7.80 25.67 -15.62
N LEU A 133 7.75 26.88 -15.02
CA LEU A 133 6.51 27.46 -14.52
C LEU A 133 5.46 27.63 -15.63
N ASP A 134 5.83 28.22 -16.78
CA ASP A 134 4.91 28.37 -17.93
C ASP A 134 4.39 27.01 -18.43
N ARG A 135 5.25 25.98 -18.48
CA ARG A 135 4.87 24.62 -18.88
C ARG A 135 3.92 23.95 -17.88
N LEU A 136 4.19 24.08 -16.59
CA LEU A 136 3.30 23.58 -15.52
C LEU A 136 1.92 24.24 -15.63
N GLU A 137 1.90 25.56 -15.76
CA GLU A 137 0.68 26.37 -15.87
C GLU A 137 -0.12 26.05 -17.14
N ASN A 138 0.56 25.82 -18.27
CA ASN A 138 -0.07 25.35 -19.50
C ASN A 138 -0.71 23.96 -19.32
N PHE A 139 -0.03 23.05 -18.62
CA PHE A 139 -0.56 21.72 -18.39
C PHE A 139 -1.78 21.76 -17.46
N ILE A 140 -1.71 22.52 -16.36
CA ILE A 140 -2.84 22.77 -15.47
C ILE A 140 -4.05 23.32 -16.23
N TYR A 141 -3.85 24.24 -17.19
CA TYR A 141 -4.92 24.71 -18.06
C TYR A 141 -5.60 23.57 -18.82
N PHE A 142 -4.85 22.68 -19.46
CA PHE A 142 -5.43 21.56 -20.20
C PHE A 142 -6.07 20.49 -19.30
N LEU A 143 -5.56 20.29 -18.08
CA LEU A 143 -6.23 19.48 -17.05
C LEU A 143 -7.59 20.09 -16.69
N LYS A 144 -7.63 21.41 -16.43
CA LYS A 144 -8.85 22.19 -16.17
C LYS A 144 -9.88 22.00 -17.29
N GLN A 145 -9.47 22.09 -18.56
CA GLN A 145 -10.35 21.90 -19.72
C GLN A 145 -10.89 20.46 -19.85
N ASN A 146 -10.22 19.46 -19.25
CA ASN A 146 -10.62 18.06 -19.29
C ASN A 146 -11.36 17.58 -18.03
N GLY A 147 -11.63 18.46 -17.06
CA GLY A 147 -12.28 18.07 -15.81
C GLY A 147 -11.35 17.33 -14.85
N ILE A 148 -10.04 17.54 -14.97
CA ILE A 148 -9.01 16.91 -14.13
C ILE A 148 -8.47 17.95 -13.17
N TYR A 149 -8.55 17.64 -11.88
CA TYR A 149 -8.02 18.49 -10.82
C TYR A 149 -6.51 18.28 -10.63
N ALA A 150 -5.89 19.19 -9.88
CA ALA A 150 -4.48 19.18 -9.51
C ALA A 150 -4.32 19.07 -7.99
N ASP A 151 -3.40 18.21 -7.57
CA ASP A 151 -2.80 18.17 -6.25
C ASP A 151 -1.41 18.82 -6.34
N ILE A 152 -1.18 19.84 -5.51
CA ILE A 152 0.01 20.69 -5.52
C ILE A 152 0.87 20.43 -4.28
N ASN A 153 2.08 19.90 -4.47
CA ASN A 153 3.04 19.70 -3.40
C ASN A 153 3.90 20.94 -3.17
N LEU A 154 4.11 21.35 -1.91
CA LEU A 154 4.92 22.53 -1.57
C LEU A 154 6.35 22.19 -1.11
N HIS A 155 6.64 20.91 -0.91
CA HIS A 155 7.99 20.43 -0.62
C HIS A 155 8.08 18.93 -0.89
N VAL A 156 8.94 18.52 -1.83
CA VAL A 156 9.22 17.10 -2.10
C VAL A 156 10.71 16.83 -2.12
N SER A 157 11.46 17.56 -2.95
CA SER A 157 12.89 17.34 -3.14
C SER A 157 13.71 18.59 -3.37
N ARG A 158 13.19 19.74 -2.92
CA ARG A 158 13.94 20.97 -2.85
C ARG A 158 15.10 20.83 -1.88
N THR A 159 16.32 20.85 -2.39
CA THR A 159 17.52 20.99 -1.55
C THR A 159 17.84 22.46 -1.34
N VAL A 160 17.66 22.95 -0.11
CA VAL A 160 18.10 24.29 0.28
C VAL A 160 19.61 24.47 0.14
N LYS A 161 20.07 25.68 -0.14
CA LYS A 161 21.47 25.99 -0.45
C LYS A 161 22.02 27.09 0.46
N GLU A 162 23.35 27.18 0.54
CA GLU A 162 24.01 28.28 1.29
C GLU A 162 23.62 29.66 0.75
N VAL A 163 23.44 29.77 -0.58
CA VAL A 163 22.98 31.01 -1.24
C VAL A 163 21.55 31.40 -0.86
N ASP A 164 20.76 30.47 -0.30
CA ASP A 164 19.43 30.75 0.26
C ASP A 164 19.53 31.32 1.70
N GLY A 165 20.74 31.41 2.26
CA GLY A 165 21.01 31.86 3.62
C GLY A 165 20.94 30.75 4.67
N VAL A 166 20.87 29.48 4.26
CA VAL A 166 20.83 28.33 5.18
C VAL A 166 22.25 27.95 5.60
N VAL A 167 22.49 27.86 6.91
CA VAL A 167 23.78 27.47 7.49
C VAL A 167 23.96 25.95 7.35
N ASP A 168 25.17 25.51 7.01
CA ASP A 168 25.53 24.09 6.82
C ASP A 168 24.61 23.36 5.80
N ALA A 169 24.08 24.09 4.81
CA ALA A 169 23.08 23.57 3.86
C ALA A 169 23.56 22.34 3.07
N ASP A 170 24.86 22.27 2.75
CA ASP A 170 25.50 21.14 2.07
C ASP A 170 25.50 19.84 2.89
N SER A 171 25.26 19.96 4.20
CA SER A 171 25.31 18.90 5.19
C SER A 171 23.92 18.53 5.73
N ILE A 172 22.85 19.13 5.20
CA ILE A 172 21.47 18.77 5.52
C ILE A 172 21.03 17.63 4.58
N PRO A 173 20.80 16.40 5.08
CA PRO A 173 20.44 15.28 4.24
C PRO A 173 18.97 15.35 3.78
N ASP A 174 18.59 14.41 2.91
CA ASP A 174 17.19 14.09 2.58
C ASP A 174 16.34 15.32 2.19
N PHE A 175 16.91 16.22 1.41
CA PHE A 175 16.24 17.42 0.90
C PHE A 175 15.73 18.37 2.01
N GLY A 176 16.37 18.42 3.17
CA GLY A 176 15.90 19.28 4.27
C GLY A 176 14.74 18.70 5.08
N LYS A 177 14.35 17.45 4.84
CA LYS A 177 13.37 16.73 5.67
C LYS A 177 13.88 16.60 7.11
N GLY A 178 12.96 16.64 8.06
CA GLY A 178 13.24 16.74 9.49
C GLY A 178 13.66 18.13 9.93
N VAL A 179 14.75 18.66 9.36
CA VAL A 179 15.30 19.97 9.72
C VAL A 179 14.29 21.08 9.44
N SER A 180 13.60 21.02 8.31
CA SER A 180 12.50 21.94 7.94
C SER A 180 11.40 22.04 8.99
N LEU A 181 11.21 21.04 9.86
CA LEU A 181 10.16 21.01 10.87
C LEU A 181 10.51 21.82 12.14
N PHE A 182 11.76 22.26 12.30
CA PHE A 182 12.19 23.04 13.47
C PHE A 182 13.13 24.21 13.14
N ASP A 183 13.68 24.30 11.93
CA ASP A 183 14.47 25.46 11.50
C ASP A 183 13.55 26.60 11.02
N PRO A 184 13.54 27.75 11.72
CA PRO A 184 12.66 28.86 11.36
C PRO A 184 13.02 29.53 10.02
N HIS A 185 14.29 29.53 9.60
CA HIS A 185 14.68 30.13 8.32
C HIS A 185 14.21 29.26 7.15
N ILE A 186 14.32 27.93 7.27
CA ILE A 186 13.79 27.00 6.26
C ILE A 186 12.26 27.09 6.18
N LEU A 187 11.56 27.23 7.32
CA LEU A 187 10.11 27.48 7.33
C LEU A 187 9.74 28.75 6.53
N GLU A 188 10.48 29.85 6.70
CA GLU A 188 10.23 31.07 5.91
C GLU A 188 10.52 30.87 4.42
N LEU A 189 11.55 30.09 4.06
CA LEU A 189 11.81 29.71 2.65
C LEU A 189 10.70 28.85 2.05
N HIS A 190 10.03 28.01 2.85
CA HIS A 190 8.85 27.24 2.43
C HIS A 190 7.64 28.15 2.21
N LYS A 191 7.40 29.11 3.12
CA LYS A 191 6.35 30.13 2.94
C LYS A 191 6.58 31.00 1.70
N GLU A 192 7.84 31.41 1.47
CA GLU A 192 8.24 32.18 0.29
C GLU A 192 7.95 31.42 -1.01
N PHE A 193 8.29 30.13 -1.08
CA PHE A 193 7.98 29.29 -2.24
C PHE A 193 6.47 29.11 -2.45
N ALA A 194 5.73 28.79 -1.39
CA ALA A 194 4.27 28.65 -1.46
C ALA A 194 3.60 29.94 -1.94
N GLN A 195 4.05 31.10 -1.46
CA GLN A 195 3.55 32.39 -1.92
C GLN A 195 3.81 32.59 -3.42
N GLN A 196 5.04 32.36 -3.88
CA GLN A 196 5.39 32.54 -5.29
C GLN A 196 4.56 31.65 -6.21
N LEU A 197 4.50 30.35 -5.91
CA LEU A 197 3.81 29.40 -6.77
C LEU A 197 2.28 29.59 -6.75
N LEU A 198 1.68 29.74 -5.57
CA LEU A 198 0.22 29.71 -5.45
C LEU A 198 -0.43 31.05 -5.81
N THR A 199 0.29 32.17 -5.74
CA THR A 199 -0.24 33.52 -6.03
C THR A 199 0.15 34.06 -7.41
N HIS A 200 1.07 33.40 -8.12
CA HIS A 200 1.34 33.71 -9.52
C HIS A 200 0.08 33.50 -10.37
N THR A 201 -0.23 34.45 -11.26
CA THR A 201 -1.41 34.35 -12.13
C THR A 201 -1.06 33.51 -13.34
N ASN A 202 -1.68 32.35 -13.47
CA ASN A 202 -1.50 31.47 -14.62
C ASN A 202 -1.98 32.20 -15.90
N PRO A 203 -1.11 32.39 -16.92
CA PRO A 203 -1.44 33.16 -18.11
C PRO A 203 -2.47 32.48 -19.01
N TYR A 204 -2.70 31.17 -18.84
CA TYR A 204 -3.64 30.38 -19.63
C TYR A 204 -5.03 30.31 -19.00
N THR A 205 -5.14 30.23 -17.67
CA THR A 205 -6.44 30.26 -16.97
C THR A 205 -6.87 31.67 -16.57
N GLY A 206 -5.94 32.62 -16.47
CA GLY A 206 -6.17 33.97 -15.97
C GLY A 206 -6.34 34.05 -14.46
N LEU A 207 -6.07 32.95 -13.73
CA LEU A 207 -6.26 32.84 -12.29
C LEU A 207 -4.96 32.41 -11.60
N ALA A 208 -4.72 32.91 -10.40
CA ALA A 208 -3.75 32.31 -9.50
C ALA A 208 -4.33 31.04 -8.87
N LEU A 209 -3.48 30.05 -8.52
CA LEU A 209 -3.95 28.77 -7.96
C LEU A 209 -4.81 28.93 -6.70
N VAL A 210 -4.50 29.90 -5.83
CA VAL A 210 -5.36 30.23 -4.66
C VAL A 210 -6.81 30.58 -5.04
N ASN A 211 -7.04 31.02 -6.28
CA ASN A 211 -8.33 31.39 -6.85
C ASN A 211 -8.79 30.46 -7.98
N ASP A 212 -8.03 29.42 -8.34
CA ASP A 212 -8.37 28.50 -9.42
C ASP A 212 -8.87 27.17 -8.85
N PRO A 213 -10.15 26.80 -9.06
CA PRO A 213 -10.71 25.55 -8.54
C PRO A 213 -10.05 24.28 -9.09
N VAL A 214 -9.21 24.38 -10.12
CA VAL A 214 -8.41 23.24 -10.59
C VAL A 214 -7.54 22.66 -9.47
N MET A 215 -7.07 23.48 -8.52
CA MET A 215 -6.35 23.01 -7.34
C MET A 215 -7.33 22.35 -6.36
N ALA A 216 -7.38 21.02 -6.38
CA ALA A 216 -8.26 20.25 -5.50
C ALA A 216 -7.72 20.17 -4.07
N VAL A 217 -6.42 19.95 -3.90
CA VAL A 217 -5.77 19.80 -2.60
C VAL A 217 -4.34 20.35 -2.63
N VAL A 218 -3.80 20.65 -1.44
CA VAL A 218 -2.42 21.09 -1.25
C VAL A 218 -1.73 20.20 -0.21
N GLU A 219 -0.57 19.65 -0.57
CA GLU A 219 0.31 18.93 0.35
C GLU A 219 1.45 19.85 0.80
N ILE A 220 1.62 20.06 2.11
CA ILE A 220 2.68 20.91 2.65
C ILE A 220 4.06 20.29 2.41
N THR A 221 4.23 18.99 2.68
CA THR A 221 5.50 18.29 2.47
C THR A 221 5.30 16.80 2.27
N ASN A 222 6.03 16.21 1.34
CA ASN A 222 6.04 14.77 1.11
C ASN A 222 6.91 14.03 2.14
N GLU A 223 6.41 12.93 2.71
CA GLU A 223 7.12 11.99 3.59
C GLU A 223 8.09 12.67 4.60
N ASN A 224 7.56 13.51 5.50
CA ASN A 224 8.37 14.27 6.44
C ASN A 224 7.84 14.17 7.87
N SER A 225 8.58 13.48 8.74
CA SER A 225 8.22 13.29 10.14
C SER A 225 9.45 13.42 11.03
N LEU A 226 9.38 14.37 11.97
CA LEU A 226 10.39 14.53 13.02
C LEU A 226 10.30 13.35 14.00
N TYR A 227 9.08 12.85 14.24
CA TYR A 227 8.87 11.69 15.10
C TYR A 227 9.48 10.41 14.52
N ARG A 228 9.38 10.18 13.20
CA ARG A 228 10.07 9.08 12.50
C ARG A 228 11.58 9.19 12.65
N MET A 229 12.15 10.37 12.43
CA MET A 229 13.60 10.57 12.61
C MET A 229 14.04 10.36 14.05
N TRP A 230 13.25 10.79 15.03
CA TRP A 230 13.52 10.46 16.42
C TRP A 230 13.45 8.95 16.66
N ARG A 231 12.40 8.31 16.16
CA ARG A 231 12.19 6.85 16.24
C ARG A 231 13.38 6.09 15.68
N ASP A 232 13.95 6.54 14.58
CA ASP A 232 15.09 5.91 13.93
C ASP A 232 16.46 6.32 14.52
N ASP A 233 16.45 7.06 15.65
CA ASP A 233 17.64 7.60 16.35
C ASP A 233 18.50 8.56 15.50
N ASP A 234 17.89 9.21 14.50
CA ASP A 234 18.58 10.09 13.54
C ASP A 234 18.80 11.52 14.06
N LEU A 235 18.17 11.94 15.17
CA LEU A 235 18.23 13.33 15.66
C LEU A 235 19.44 13.66 16.56
N ALA A 236 20.44 12.78 16.58
CA ALA A 236 21.75 13.04 17.17
C ALA A 236 22.70 13.72 16.16
N PRO A 237 23.80 14.36 16.60
CA PRO A 237 24.79 14.90 15.67
C PRO A 237 25.53 13.78 14.92
N PHE A 238 26.06 14.07 13.73
CA PHE A 238 26.85 13.11 12.92
C PHE A 238 27.96 12.41 13.71
N THR A 239 28.62 13.12 14.63
CA THR A 239 29.69 12.57 15.47
C THR A 239 29.22 11.49 16.46
N GLN A 240 27.91 11.34 16.64
CA GLN A 240 27.27 10.36 17.52
C GLN A 240 26.40 9.37 16.73
N GLY A 241 26.51 9.35 15.38
CA GLY A 241 25.80 8.41 14.52
C GLY A 241 24.42 8.87 14.05
N GLY A 242 23.97 10.09 14.41
CA GLY A 242 22.75 10.67 13.85
C GLY A 242 22.99 11.45 12.55
N LYS A 243 21.99 12.23 12.14
CA LYS A 243 21.91 12.93 10.84
C LYS A 243 21.94 14.45 10.95
N LEU A 244 22.07 15.01 12.14
CA LEU A 244 22.08 16.47 12.32
C LEU A 244 23.51 17.04 12.28
N THR A 245 23.64 18.22 11.68
CA THR A 245 24.82 19.08 11.87
C THR A 245 24.92 19.56 13.31
N LYS A 246 26.09 20.07 13.73
CA LYS A 246 26.25 20.67 15.05
C LYS A 246 25.35 21.89 15.26
N HIS A 247 25.17 22.72 14.23
CA HIS A 247 24.29 23.89 14.29
C HIS A 247 22.84 23.48 14.58
N HIS A 248 22.30 22.59 13.76
CA HIS A 248 20.92 22.10 13.88
C HIS A 248 20.69 21.27 15.16
N THR A 249 21.68 20.52 15.66
CA THR A 249 21.59 19.88 16.98
C THR A 249 21.45 20.91 18.09
N ALA A 250 22.29 21.96 18.11
CA ALA A 250 22.22 23.00 19.13
C ALA A 250 20.89 23.77 19.08
N MET A 251 20.36 24.02 17.88
CA MET A 251 19.06 24.64 17.69
C MET A 251 17.92 23.79 18.30
N LEU A 252 17.90 22.49 18.00
CA LEU A 252 16.87 21.58 18.51
C LEU A 252 17.01 21.37 20.03
N ASP A 253 18.23 21.32 20.56
CA ASP A 253 18.50 21.25 21.99
C ASP A 253 18.02 22.52 22.72
N GLN A 254 18.17 23.71 22.12
CA GLN A 254 17.62 24.94 22.68
C GLN A 254 16.09 24.90 22.75
N GLN A 255 15.43 24.49 21.66
CA GLN A 255 13.97 24.35 21.63
C GLN A 255 13.47 23.34 22.68
N TRP A 256 14.22 22.26 22.91
CA TRP A 256 13.93 21.30 23.98
C TRP A 256 14.00 21.94 25.38
N HIS A 257 15.03 22.76 25.65
CA HIS A 257 15.12 23.48 26.92
C HIS A 257 14.00 24.49 27.11
N ASP A 258 13.64 25.22 26.06
CA ASP A 258 12.53 26.18 26.08
C ASP A 258 11.19 25.48 26.35
N PHE A 259 10.96 24.31 25.71
CA PHE A 259 9.81 23.45 25.99
C PHE A 259 9.75 23.05 27.47
N LEU A 260 10.84 22.55 28.04
CA LEU A 260 10.87 22.17 29.45
C LEU A 260 10.64 23.36 30.39
N LYS A 261 11.22 24.52 30.10
CA LYS A 261 11.03 25.76 30.88
C LYS A 261 9.58 26.28 30.82
N SER A 262 8.86 25.99 29.73
CA SER A 262 7.43 26.32 29.64
C SER A 262 6.57 25.43 30.55
N LYS A 263 7.04 24.23 30.89
CA LYS A 263 6.31 23.21 31.67
C LYS A 263 6.71 23.17 33.14
N TYR A 264 7.98 23.43 33.44
CA TYR A 264 8.53 23.33 34.79
C TYR A 264 9.24 24.63 35.21
N PRO A 265 9.00 25.12 36.44
CA PRO A 265 9.59 26.37 36.91
C PRO A 265 11.08 26.27 37.24
N ASP A 266 11.56 25.10 37.69
CA ASP A 266 12.95 24.88 38.14
C ASP A 266 13.36 23.40 38.04
N THR A 267 14.67 23.14 38.19
CA THR A 267 15.25 21.78 38.19
C THR A 267 14.68 20.88 39.27
N GLN A 268 14.34 21.42 40.44
CA GLN A 268 13.85 20.60 41.54
C GLN A 268 12.46 20.05 41.23
N THR A 269 11.61 20.85 40.61
CA THR A 269 10.27 20.47 40.17
C THR A 269 10.34 19.45 39.03
N LEU A 270 11.21 19.68 38.03
CA LEU A 270 11.48 18.73 36.96
C LEU A 270 11.98 17.38 37.50
N ARG A 271 12.98 17.41 38.39
CA ARG A 271 13.54 16.20 39.04
C ARG A 271 12.46 15.44 39.80
N SER A 272 11.58 16.15 40.51
CA SER A 272 10.47 15.54 41.24
C SER A 272 9.46 14.89 40.29
N ALA A 273 9.09 15.56 39.20
CA ALA A 273 8.19 15.01 38.18
C ALA A 273 8.77 13.75 37.53
N TRP A 274 10.04 13.78 37.12
CA TRP A 274 10.70 12.66 36.46
C TRP A 274 11.18 11.54 37.41
N SER A 275 11.05 11.71 38.73
CA SER A 275 11.41 10.69 39.71
C SER A 275 10.38 9.56 39.82
N GLN A 276 9.20 9.70 39.22
CA GLN A 276 8.17 8.65 39.29
C GLN A 276 8.62 7.41 38.51
N GLY A 277 8.63 6.26 39.18
CA GLY A 277 9.01 4.98 38.57
C GLY A 277 10.52 4.75 38.39
N ILE A 278 11.38 5.63 38.90
CA ILE A 278 12.83 5.42 38.83
C ILE A 278 13.28 4.20 39.64
N ARG A 279 14.35 3.56 39.19
CA ARG A 279 14.93 2.38 39.83
C ARG A 279 16.46 2.35 39.65
N PRO A 280 17.26 2.10 40.71
CA PRO A 280 18.71 1.97 40.58
C PRO A 280 19.12 0.65 39.91
N ALA A 281 20.30 0.62 39.29
CA ALA A 281 20.88 -0.58 38.68
C ALA A 281 21.14 -1.67 39.74
N GLY A 282 20.91 -2.94 39.38
CA GLY A 282 21.23 -4.10 40.22
C GLY A 282 20.25 -4.37 41.38
N ALA A 283 19.25 -3.51 41.60
CA ALA A 283 18.26 -3.75 42.63
C ALA A 283 17.34 -4.92 42.26
N GLY A 284 17.46 -6.02 43.00
CA GLY A 284 16.61 -7.21 42.82
C GLY A 284 17.19 -8.28 41.89
N GLU A 285 18.52 -8.48 41.90
CA GLU A 285 19.20 -9.65 41.31
C GLU A 285 18.44 -10.96 41.59
N GLN A 286 18.23 -11.76 40.55
CA GLN A 286 17.42 -12.97 40.56
C GLN A 286 18.26 -14.26 40.48
N ILE A 287 19.51 -14.18 40.01
CA ILE A 287 20.46 -15.30 39.90
C ILE A 287 21.11 -15.52 41.26
N LYS A 288 21.02 -16.76 41.73
CA LYS A 288 21.75 -17.22 42.91
C LYS A 288 23.11 -17.75 42.47
N ASP A 289 24.15 -17.24 43.12
CA ASP A 289 25.54 -17.68 42.99
C ASP A 289 26.04 -17.75 41.53
N GLY A 290 25.77 -16.70 40.75
CA GLY A 290 26.20 -16.64 39.34
C GLY A 290 27.70 -16.48 39.11
N GLY A 291 28.46 -16.14 40.15
CA GLY A 291 29.93 -16.21 40.16
C GLY A 291 30.49 -17.53 40.72
N PHE A 292 29.61 -18.45 41.12
CA PHE A 292 29.98 -19.82 41.53
C PHE A 292 30.93 -19.93 42.73
N GLU A 293 31.00 -18.90 43.57
CA GLU A 293 31.97 -18.82 44.67
C GLU A 293 31.49 -19.56 45.92
N THR A 294 30.16 -19.64 46.11
CA THR A 294 29.55 -19.99 47.40
C THR A 294 28.89 -21.35 47.44
N ASP A 295 28.22 -21.77 46.37
CA ASP A 295 27.42 -22.99 46.30
C ASP A 295 27.98 -23.99 45.28
N PRO A 296 27.76 -25.30 45.48
CA PRO A 296 27.99 -26.27 44.42
C PRO A 296 27.01 -26.03 43.26
N ILE A 297 27.50 -26.10 42.03
CA ILE A 297 26.74 -25.78 40.80
C ILE A 297 25.35 -26.46 40.74
N SER A 298 25.24 -27.70 41.20
CA SER A 298 24.00 -28.50 41.17
C SER A 298 22.88 -28.03 42.11
N ARG A 299 23.15 -27.09 43.03
CA ARG A 299 22.14 -26.59 43.96
C ARG A 299 21.19 -25.59 43.29
N ASN A 300 21.75 -24.66 42.53
CA ASN A 300 21.02 -23.55 41.91
C ASN A 300 20.84 -23.76 40.40
N TRP A 301 21.67 -24.60 39.78
CA TRP A 301 21.63 -24.87 38.34
C TRP A 301 21.22 -26.29 38.01
N GLN A 302 20.46 -26.44 36.93
CA GLN A 302 19.92 -27.70 36.44
C GLN A 302 20.42 -27.98 35.02
N MET A 303 20.63 -29.26 34.73
CA MET A 303 20.98 -29.75 33.40
C MET A 303 19.81 -30.56 32.85
N GLU A 304 19.15 -30.02 31.83
CA GLU A 304 18.04 -30.64 31.13
C GLU A 304 18.57 -31.31 29.84
N GLN A 305 18.25 -32.60 29.66
CA GLN A 305 18.81 -33.44 28.60
C GLN A 305 17.71 -34.26 27.94
N HIS A 306 17.61 -34.17 26.61
CA HIS A 306 16.54 -34.81 25.83
C HIS A 306 17.08 -35.77 24.78
N ASN A 307 16.26 -36.76 24.41
CA ASN A 307 16.49 -37.65 23.26
C ASN A 307 17.88 -38.33 23.25
N GLY A 308 18.43 -38.60 24.44
CA GLY A 308 19.71 -39.25 24.61
C GLY A 308 20.92 -38.38 24.27
N ALA A 309 20.77 -37.05 24.13
CA ALA A 309 21.86 -36.10 24.25
C ALA A 309 22.45 -36.15 25.67
N ALA A 310 23.74 -35.87 25.82
CA ALA A 310 24.43 -35.95 27.11
C ALA A 310 25.38 -34.78 27.36
N ALA A 311 25.33 -34.22 28.57
CA ALA A 311 26.24 -33.21 29.08
C ALA A 311 26.41 -33.31 30.60
N THR A 312 27.54 -32.84 31.11
CA THR A 312 27.81 -32.73 32.55
C THR A 312 28.13 -31.28 32.95
N MET A 313 27.90 -30.94 34.22
CA MET A 313 28.24 -29.63 34.78
C MET A 313 29.10 -29.79 36.02
N ALA A 314 30.12 -28.95 36.15
CA ALA A 314 31.08 -28.94 37.27
C ALA A 314 31.55 -27.52 37.58
N ILE A 315 32.19 -27.34 38.74
CA ILE A 315 32.96 -26.14 39.05
C ILE A 315 34.39 -26.32 38.52
N ASP A 316 34.93 -25.27 37.88
CA ASP A 316 36.33 -25.20 37.45
C ASP A 316 37.03 -24.06 38.21
N GLU A 317 38.07 -24.42 38.97
CA GLU A 317 38.82 -23.50 39.82
C GLU A 317 40.08 -22.93 39.12
N THR A 318 40.30 -23.31 37.86
CA THR A 318 41.55 -23.00 37.13
C THR A 318 41.37 -22.00 35.99
N GLN A 319 40.13 -21.76 35.57
CA GLN A 319 39.80 -20.98 34.38
C GLN A 319 38.83 -19.83 34.67
N ALA A 320 38.60 -19.47 35.94
CA ALA A 320 37.64 -18.44 36.34
C ALA A 320 37.91 -17.09 35.62
N PHE A 321 36.84 -16.40 35.23
CA PHE A 321 36.92 -15.08 34.65
C PHE A 321 37.18 -14.04 35.74
N LYS A 322 36.48 -14.18 36.87
CA LYS A 322 36.61 -13.33 38.05
C LYS A 322 36.42 -14.18 39.30
N GLY A 323 37.15 -13.85 40.37
CA GLY A 323 37.18 -14.71 41.55
C GLY A 323 38.05 -15.95 41.34
N ASN A 324 37.68 -17.06 41.97
CA ASN A 324 38.42 -18.31 41.95
C ASN A 324 37.67 -19.46 41.27
N LYS A 325 36.36 -19.33 41.03
CA LYS A 325 35.52 -20.42 40.52
C LYS A 325 34.68 -19.97 39.33
N CYS A 326 34.40 -20.90 38.42
CA CYS A 326 33.42 -20.71 37.35
C CYS A 326 32.68 -22.01 37.04
N ALA A 327 31.57 -21.93 36.32
CA ALA A 327 30.87 -23.10 35.83
C ALA A 327 31.55 -23.66 34.58
N LYS A 328 31.69 -24.99 34.51
CA LYS A 328 32.13 -25.72 33.33
C LYS A 328 31.08 -26.73 32.91
N ILE A 329 30.60 -26.60 31.67
CA ILE A 329 29.64 -27.51 31.05
C ILE A 329 30.34 -28.31 29.96
N ASN A 330 30.26 -29.64 30.03
CA ASN A 330 30.91 -30.52 29.07
C ASN A 330 29.87 -31.35 28.34
N VAL A 331 29.59 -31.00 27.08
CA VAL A 331 28.65 -31.71 26.20
C VAL A 331 29.39 -32.88 25.56
N THR A 332 28.96 -34.10 25.84
CA THR A 332 29.61 -35.34 25.39
C THR A 332 28.87 -36.04 24.26
N LYS A 333 27.57 -35.73 24.07
CA LYS A 333 26.76 -36.28 22.99
C LYS A 333 25.68 -35.30 22.54
N VAL A 334 25.59 -35.08 21.23
CA VAL A 334 24.55 -34.25 20.59
C VAL A 334 23.67 -35.08 19.66
N THR A 335 22.55 -34.49 19.23
CA THR A 335 21.52 -35.12 18.40
C THR A 335 21.14 -34.28 17.17
N GLY A 336 21.83 -33.16 16.94
CA GLY A 336 21.53 -32.21 15.86
C GLY A 336 20.44 -31.18 16.19
N THR A 337 19.89 -31.18 17.41
CA THR A 337 18.91 -30.20 17.89
C THR A 337 19.45 -29.43 19.10
N ASN A 338 19.60 -28.11 18.98
CA ASN A 338 20.35 -27.30 19.95
C ASN A 338 19.74 -27.30 21.36
N TRP A 339 18.41 -27.22 21.48
CA TRP A 339 17.72 -27.14 22.77
C TRP A 339 17.70 -28.46 23.56
N HIS A 340 18.14 -29.59 22.96
CA HIS A 340 18.18 -30.88 23.66
C HIS A 340 19.16 -30.93 24.83
N ILE A 341 20.11 -29.99 24.93
CA ILE A 341 20.91 -29.75 26.13
C ILE A 341 20.65 -28.32 26.59
N GLN A 342 20.05 -28.17 27.76
CA GLN A 342 19.78 -26.86 28.36
C GLN A 342 20.35 -26.81 29.78
N TRP A 343 21.28 -25.90 30.00
CA TRP A 343 21.77 -25.57 31.33
C TRP A 343 21.05 -24.33 31.84
N LYS A 344 20.42 -24.40 33.01
CA LYS A 344 19.45 -23.37 33.43
C LYS A 344 19.42 -23.10 34.93
N GLN A 345 18.99 -21.90 35.30
CA GLN A 345 18.52 -21.57 36.65
C GLN A 345 17.04 -21.16 36.57
N ILE A 346 16.24 -21.66 37.50
CA ILE A 346 14.77 -21.54 37.51
C ILE A 346 14.27 -20.74 38.72
N GLY A 347 12.97 -20.48 38.79
CA GLY A 347 12.35 -19.80 39.93
C GLY A 347 12.49 -18.28 39.90
N ILE A 348 12.83 -17.73 38.74
CA ILE A 348 12.97 -16.29 38.50
C ILE A 348 11.59 -15.63 38.46
N THR A 349 11.52 -14.38 38.93
CA THR A 349 10.33 -13.54 38.83
C THR A 349 10.58 -12.39 37.88
N ILE A 350 9.70 -12.22 36.90
CA ILE A 350 9.64 -11.03 36.05
C ILE A 350 8.31 -10.30 36.29
N LYS A 351 8.34 -8.97 36.23
CA LYS A 351 7.15 -8.12 36.36
C LYS A 351 6.86 -7.46 35.03
N LYS A 352 5.58 -7.41 34.66
CA LYS A 352 5.11 -6.69 33.47
C LYS A 352 5.70 -5.28 33.45
N ASP A 353 6.12 -4.83 32.26
CA ASP A 353 6.64 -3.50 31.95
C ASP A 353 7.95 -3.15 32.67
N SER A 354 8.62 -4.13 33.28
CA SER A 354 9.97 -3.95 33.82
C SER A 354 11.02 -4.38 32.81
N LEU A 355 11.98 -3.49 32.54
CA LEU A 355 13.20 -3.82 31.80
C LEU A 355 14.13 -4.65 32.71
N TYR A 356 14.68 -5.74 32.19
CA TYR A 356 15.65 -6.59 32.86
C TYR A 356 16.93 -6.65 32.05
N SER A 357 18.07 -6.73 32.72
CA SER A 357 19.37 -6.97 32.10
C SER A 357 19.90 -8.34 32.51
N VAL A 358 20.39 -9.09 31.54
CA VAL A 358 21.17 -10.30 31.75
C VAL A 358 22.61 -9.99 31.40
N SER A 359 23.54 -10.38 32.27
CA SER A 359 24.98 -10.25 32.04
C SER A 359 25.67 -11.55 32.43
N PHE A 360 26.71 -11.95 31.69
CA PHE A 360 27.61 -13.04 32.06
C PHE A 360 28.91 -12.97 31.27
N ALA A 361 29.97 -13.57 31.80
CA ALA A 361 31.14 -13.94 31.03
C ALA A 361 30.98 -15.37 30.51
N ALA A 362 31.44 -15.64 29.28
CA ALA A 362 31.49 -17.00 28.75
C ALA A 362 32.67 -17.22 27.78
N ARG A 363 33.06 -18.49 27.64
CA ARG A 363 33.98 -19.01 26.61
C ARG A 363 33.69 -20.48 26.28
N ALA A 364 34.26 -20.97 25.19
CA ALA A 364 34.20 -22.37 24.79
C ALA A 364 35.60 -22.90 24.43
N ASN A 365 35.81 -24.22 24.36
CA ASN A 365 37.11 -24.79 24.00
C ASN A 365 37.43 -24.68 22.50
N ALA A 366 36.41 -24.42 21.67
CA ALA A 366 36.49 -24.18 20.23
C ALA A 366 35.36 -23.21 19.83
N PRO A 367 35.37 -22.65 18.60
CA PRO A 367 34.26 -21.84 18.10
C PRO A 367 32.93 -22.61 18.19
N GLN A 368 31.95 -22.03 18.89
CA GLN A 368 30.63 -22.62 19.11
C GLN A 368 29.56 -21.54 19.12
N ASN A 369 28.37 -21.84 18.60
CA ASN A 369 27.19 -20.99 18.73
C ASN A 369 26.26 -21.55 19.81
N ILE A 370 25.80 -20.71 20.72
CA ILE A 370 24.87 -21.09 21.78
C ILE A 370 23.66 -20.16 21.80
N THR A 371 22.52 -20.64 22.28
CA THR A 371 21.30 -19.83 22.43
C THR A 371 21.00 -19.60 23.90
N ILE A 372 20.73 -18.35 24.28
CA ILE A 372 20.31 -17.98 25.63
C ILE A 372 18.84 -17.58 25.57
N ALA A 373 18.04 -18.06 26.52
CA ALA A 373 16.62 -17.76 26.60
C ALA A 373 16.16 -17.40 28.01
N ILE A 374 15.29 -16.40 28.10
CA ILE A 374 14.41 -16.12 29.24
C ILE A 374 13.03 -16.60 28.86
N GLN A 375 12.50 -17.60 29.55
CA GLN A 375 11.20 -18.18 29.22
C GLN A 375 10.50 -18.76 30.45
N GLN A 376 9.21 -19.08 30.31
CA GLN A 376 8.53 -19.88 31.32
C GLN A 376 9.19 -21.26 31.46
N ASP A 377 9.32 -21.75 32.69
CA ASP A 377 9.84 -23.07 33.03
C ASP A 377 8.74 -24.16 33.04
N THR A 378 7.51 -23.78 32.68
CA THR A 378 6.35 -24.67 32.52
C THR A 378 5.56 -24.28 31.27
N ASP A 379 4.65 -25.16 30.85
CA ASP A 379 3.65 -24.89 29.81
C ASP A 379 2.92 -23.55 30.10
N PRO A 380 2.71 -22.66 29.09
CA PRO A 380 2.93 -22.81 27.64
C PRO A 380 4.35 -22.51 27.13
N TRP A 381 5.38 -22.44 27.99
CA TRP A 381 6.78 -22.20 27.61
C TRP A 381 7.03 -20.85 26.92
N THR A 382 6.22 -19.83 27.22
CA THR A 382 6.35 -18.49 26.61
C THR A 382 7.78 -17.97 26.75
N VAL A 383 8.39 -17.60 25.62
CA VAL A 383 9.73 -17.02 25.54
C VAL A 383 9.60 -15.50 25.60
N PHE A 384 10.27 -14.89 26.58
CA PHE A 384 10.30 -13.44 26.77
C PHE A 384 11.50 -12.80 26.08
N TYR A 385 12.60 -13.53 25.99
CA TYR A 385 13.80 -13.10 25.29
C TYR A 385 14.59 -14.32 24.83
N SER A 386 15.15 -14.25 23.63
CA SER A 386 16.10 -15.26 23.14
C SER A 386 17.12 -14.60 22.22
N THR A 387 18.38 -15.00 22.34
CA THR A 387 19.46 -14.55 21.45
C THR A 387 20.49 -15.65 21.28
N SER A 388 21.23 -15.63 20.17
CA SER A 388 22.37 -16.52 19.95
C SER A 388 23.67 -15.74 19.97
N ILE A 389 24.71 -16.34 20.55
CA ILE A 389 26.06 -15.76 20.60
C ILE A 389 27.11 -16.77 20.16
N ASP A 390 28.20 -16.25 19.61
CA ASP A 390 29.37 -17.02 19.25
C ASP A 390 30.42 -16.96 20.37
N LEU A 391 30.82 -18.13 20.83
CA LEU A 391 31.89 -18.33 21.79
C LEU A 391 33.14 -18.86 21.09
N ASN A 392 34.30 -18.50 21.63
CA ASN A 392 35.59 -19.06 21.23
C ASN A 392 36.43 -19.32 22.50
N SER A 393 37.72 -19.59 22.34
CA SER A 393 38.63 -19.87 23.47
C SER A 393 38.87 -18.71 24.42
N GLU A 394 38.44 -17.49 24.09
CA GLU A 394 38.65 -16.29 24.89
C GLU A 394 37.41 -15.98 25.72
N TRP A 395 37.62 -15.54 26.96
CA TRP A 395 36.55 -14.99 27.78
C TRP A 395 36.00 -13.71 27.17
N LYS A 396 34.68 -13.65 27.05
CA LYS A 396 33.96 -12.44 26.65
C LYS A 396 32.80 -12.20 27.59
N THR A 397 32.55 -10.93 27.89
CA THR A 397 31.35 -10.50 28.62
C THR A 397 30.24 -10.21 27.63
N PHE A 398 29.05 -10.70 27.94
CA PHE A 398 27.83 -10.49 27.18
C PHE A 398 26.82 -9.79 28.09
N GLN A 399 26.14 -8.78 27.57
CA GLN A 399 25.04 -8.13 28.25
C GLN A 399 23.92 -7.83 27.26
N PHE A 400 22.70 -8.10 27.67
CA PHE A 400 21.49 -7.79 26.90
C PHE A 400 20.36 -7.39 27.85
N SER A 401 19.36 -6.68 27.31
CA SER A 401 18.17 -6.31 28.08
C SER A 401 16.90 -6.73 27.37
N PHE A 402 15.86 -7.01 28.14
CA PHE A 402 14.53 -7.37 27.64
C PHE A 402 13.43 -6.75 28.51
N LEU A 403 12.33 -6.34 27.88
CA LEU A 403 11.14 -5.85 28.57
C LEU A 403 10.19 -7.03 28.83
N ALA A 404 9.76 -7.21 30.07
CA ALA A 404 8.81 -8.27 30.41
C ALA A 404 7.39 -7.89 29.98
N SER A 405 6.80 -8.63 29.04
CA SER A 405 5.46 -8.38 28.51
C SER A 405 4.31 -8.78 29.46
N THR A 406 4.60 -9.57 30.49
CA THR A 406 3.65 -9.94 31.54
C THR A 406 4.36 -10.20 32.87
N THR A 407 3.60 -10.23 33.96
CA THR A 407 4.11 -10.59 35.28
C THR A 407 4.07 -12.10 35.43
N VAL A 408 5.23 -12.72 35.67
CA VAL A 408 5.35 -14.15 35.98
C VAL A 408 6.16 -14.32 37.25
N THR A 409 5.53 -14.91 38.26
CA THR A 409 6.15 -15.09 39.58
C THR A 409 6.75 -16.48 39.73
N LYS A 410 8.05 -16.55 40.01
CA LYS A 410 8.80 -17.77 40.32
C LYS A 410 8.64 -18.93 39.33
N ALA A 411 8.32 -18.63 38.07
CA ALA A 411 8.10 -19.62 37.02
C ALA A 411 8.90 -19.31 35.75
N ILE A 412 9.92 -18.46 35.84
CA ILE A 412 10.84 -18.15 34.75
C ILE A 412 12.14 -18.93 34.91
N ARG A 413 12.73 -19.32 33.78
CA ARG A 413 14.08 -19.86 33.64
C ARG A 413 14.96 -18.93 32.80
N LEU A 414 16.23 -18.80 33.21
CA LEU A 414 17.34 -18.39 32.36
C LEU A 414 18.04 -19.66 31.88
N SER A 415 18.07 -19.89 30.57
CA SER A 415 18.60 -21.12 29.99
C SER A 415 19.65 -20.85 28.92
N TYR A 416 20.66 -21.72 28.87
CA TYR A 416 21.71 -21.79 27.86
C TYR A 416 21.56 -23.12 27.12
N SER A 417 21.19 -23.05 25.83
CA SER A 417 21.10 -24.21 24.94
C SER A 417 22.47 -24.48 24.31
N LEU A 418 22.98 -25.70 24.52
CA LEU A 418 24.35 -26.10 24.21
C LEU A 418 24.42 -27.36 23.33
N GLY A 419 23.27 -27.84 22.84
CA GLY A 419 23.16 -29.11 22.10
C GLY A 419 23.60 -29.03 20.63
N GLY A 420 24.08 -27.88 20.15
CA GLY A 420 24.53 -27.69 18.77
C GLY A 420 25.77 -28.52 18.41
N ALA A 421 26.73 -28.66 19.32
CA ALA A 421 27.91 -29.50 19.11
C ALA A 421 28.55 -30.00 20.42
N ILE A 422 29.38 -31.04 20.30
CA ILE A 422 30.21 -31.58 21.38
C ILE A 422 31.29 -30.54 21.71
N GLY A 423 31.46 -30.22 22.99
CA GLY A 423 32.40 -29.19 23.43
C GLY A 423 32.33 -28.91 24.93
N ALA A 424 33.28 -28.12 25.41
CA ALA A 424 33.33 -27.62 26.77
C ALA A 424 33.10 -26.11 26.77
N TYR A 425 32.25 -25.65 27.69
CA TYR A 425 31.81 -24.27 27.83
C TYR A 425 32.07 -23.83 29.26
N TRP A 426 32.53 -22.58 29.44
CA TRP A 426 32.70 -21.98 30.76
C TRP A 426 31.83 -20.73 30.86
N PHE A 427 31.26 -20.53 32.05
CA PHE A 427 30.42 -19.38 32.37
C PHE A 427 30.77 -18.83 33.75
N ASP A 428 30.70 -17.53 33.90
CA ASP A 428 31.02 -16.82 35.14
C ASP A 428 30.27 -15.49 35.22
N GLU A 429 30.19 -14.89 36.41
CA GLU A 429 29.52 -13.60 36.69
C GLU A 429 28.10 -13.49 36.08
N ILE A 430 27.31 -14.57 36.17
CA ILE A 430 25.95 -14.59 35.65
C ILE A 430 25.02 -13.76 36.53
N GLN A 431 24.29 -12.84 35.91
CA GLN A 431 23.39 -11.90 36.57
C GLN A 431 22.12 -11.73 35.76
N LEU A 432 20.99 -11.59 36.46
CA LEU A 432 19.71 -11.20 35.91
C LEU A 432 19.05 -10.28 36.93
N TYR A 433 19.06 -8.98 36.63
CA TYR A 433 18.49 -7.97 37.50
C TYR A 433 17.60 -7.03 36.73
N PRO A 434 16.58 -6.43 37.38
CA PRO A 434 15.84 -5.34 36.79
C PRO A 434 16.78 -4.17 36.44
N SER A 435 16.76 -3.69 35.19
CA SER A 435 17.60 -2.60 34.71
C SER A 435 17.31 -1.28 35.43
N ALA A 436 18.24 -0.33 35.41
CA ALA A 436 17.97 1.00 35.95
C ALA A 436 16.87 1.70 35.11
N ILE A 437 15.94 2.37 35.79
CA ILE A 437 15.03 3.34 35.19
C ILE A 437 15.47 4.72 35.68
N LYS A 438 15.93 5.56 34.76
CA LYS A 438 16.54 6.86 35.05
C LYS A 438 15.49 7.97 35.00
N GLY A 439 15.59 8.93 35.91
CA GLY A 439 14.86 10.20 35.86
C GLY A 439 15.73 11.30 35.25
N LEU A 440 15.80 12.45 35.93
CA LEU A 440 16.78 13.50 35.67
C LEU A 440 18.15 13.08 36.23
N ALA A 441 19.23 13.17 35.43
CA ALA A 441 20.58 12.86 35.89
C ALA A 441 21.13 13.95 36.83
N ASP A 442 22.20 13.64 37.56
CA ASP A 442 22.78 14.57 38.55
C ASP A 442 23.47 15.77 37.88
N ASP A 443 23.93 15.62 36.63
CA ASP A 443 24.56 16.66 35.81
C ASP A 443 23.55 17.46 34.95
N GLU A 444 22.26 17.13 35.01
CA GLU A 444 21.20 17.81 34.25
C GLU A 444 20.53 18.91 35.10
N SER A 445 20.48 20.14 34.56
CA SER A 445 19.83 21.32 35.13
C SER A 445 19.08 22.11 34.07
N LEU A 446 17.92 22.64 34.45
CA LEU A 446 17.01 23.43 33.65
C LEU A 446 17.51 24.87 33.53
N GLU A 447 18.04 25.42 34.63
CA GLU A 447 18.61 26.76 34.67
C GLU A 447 19.92 26.82 33.88
N ALA A 448 20.72 25.75 33.93
CA ALA A 448 21.97 25.64 33.17
C ALA A 448 21.80 25.08 31.75
N GLU A 449 20.57 24.73 31.33
CA GLU A 449 20.27 24.17 30.00
C GLU A 449 21.15 22.95 29.65
N THR A 450 21.25 22.01 30.57
CA THR A 450 22.03 20.77 30.38
C THR A 450 21.17 19.50 30.30
N VAL A 451 19.85 19.63 30.26
CA VAL A 451 18.92 18.49 30.22
C VAL A 451 18.93 17.85 28.83
N LYS A 452 19.38 16.59 28.72
CA LYS A 452 19.63 15.96 27.42
C LYS A 452 18.33 15.41 26.81
N ARG A 453 18.20 15.58 25.50
CA ARG A 453 17.28 14.76 24.70
C ARG A 453 17.71 13.29 24.77
N ILE A 454 16.75 12.37 24.70
CA ILE A 454 17.01 10.93 24.74
C ILE A 454 16.73 10.34 23.36
N ASN A 455 17.52 9.35 22.95
CA ASN A 455 17.25 8.58 21.75
C ASN A 455 16.02 7.68 21.96
N PHE A 456 15.30 7.37 20.90
CA PHE A 456 14.10 6.53 20.99
C PHE A 456 14.44 5.14 21.49
N SER A 457 15.56 4.56 21.05
CA SER A 457 16.05 3.26 21.56
C SER A 457 16.35 3.25 23.06
N GLU A 458 16.58 4.41 23.67
CA GLU A 458 16.86 4.52 25.09
C GLU A 458 15.61 4.70 25.96
N CYS A 459 14.43 4.97 25.36
CA CYS A 459 13.21 5.32 26.09
C CYS A 459 12.82 4.28 27.15
N VAL A 460 13.05 2.99 26.89
CA VAL A 460 12.80 1.90 27.85
C VAL A 460 13.65 2.00 29.14
N SER A 461 14.72 2.79 29.14
CA SER A 461 15.63 3.00 30.28
C SER A 461 15.34 4.27 31.09
N TYR A 462 14.32 5.05 30.71
CA TYR A 462 13.92 6.28 31.39
C TYR A 462 12.52 6.19 31.99
N SER A 463 12.19 7.06 32.95
CA SER A 463 10.88 7.12 33.57
C SER A 463 9.79 7.54 32.58
N ASP A 464 8.55 7.08 32.79
CA ASP A 464 7.40 7.44 31.95
C ASP A 464 7.26 8.95 31.77
N PRO A 465 7.32 9.80 32.82
CA PRO A 465 7.19 11.24 32.64
C PRO A 465 8.26 11.86 31.73
N ARG A 466 9.51 11.39 31.80
CA ARG A 466 10.58 11.87 30.91
C ARG A 466 10.33 11.46 29.46
N VAL A 467 9.88 10.23 29.23
CA VAL A 467 9.54 9.75 27.88
C VAL A 467 8.34 10.51 27.32
N LYS A 468 7.30 10.74 28.13
CA LYS A 468 6.12 11.52 27.72
C LYS A 468 6.49 12.94 27.32
N ASP A 469 7.34 13.61 28.11
CA ASP A 469 7.81 14.95 27.77
C ASP A 469 8.64 14.96 26.48
N MET A 470 9.43 13.92 26.22
CA MET A 470 10.17 13.78 24.96
C MET A 470 9.25 13.59 23.76
N SER A 471 8.27 12.69 23.86
CA SER A 471 7.27 12.45 22.81
C SER A 471 6.46 13.72 22.53
N ASP A 472 5.99 14.41 23.60
CA ASP A 472 5.22 15.65 23.52
C ASP A 472 6.04 16.77 22.87
N PHE A 473 7.33 16.89 23.19
CA PHE A 473 8.23 17.83 22.52
C PHE A 473 8.30 17.63 21.00
N TYR A 474 8.52 16.40 20.52
CA TYR A 474 8.60 16.15 19.07
C TYR A 474 7.24 16.30 18.38
N ILE A 475 6.15 15.85 19.01
CA ILE A 475 4.78 16.02 18.50
C ILE A 475 4.41 17.51 18.42
N SER A 476 4.70 18.29 19.47
CA SER A 476 4.39 19.72 19.52
C SER A 476 5.24 20.55 18.55
N THR A 477 6.53 20.22 18.39
CA THR A 477 7.42 20.85 17.41
C THR A 477 6.91 20.64 15.98
N GLN A 478 6.58 19.39 15.64
CA GLN A 478 6.01 19.06 14.33
C GLN A 478 4.64 19.75 14.12
N ASN A 479 3.79 19.75 15.15
CA ASN A 479 2.49 20.42 15.10
C ASN A 479 2.63 21.94 14.90
N HIS A 480 3.64 22.58 15.48
CA HIS A 480 3.91 24.00 15.29
C HIS A 480 4.18 24.29 13.81
N TYR A 481 5.10 23.58 13.17
CA TYR A 481 5.40 23.75 11.74
C TYR A 481 4.14 23.61 10.86
N TYR A 482 3.38 22.53 11.02
CA TYR A 482 2.19 22.29 10.20
C TYR A 482 1.08 23.31 10.46
N SER A 483 0.89 23.74 11.71
CA SER A 483 -0.09 24.77 12.05
C SER A 483 0.29 26.13 11.47
N GLU A 484 1.57 26.50 11.53
CA GLU A 484 2.08 27.74 10.96
C GLU A 484 1.94 27.76 9.42
N MET A 485 2.30 26.66 8.75
CA MET A 485 2.11 26.54 7.31
C MET A 485 0.63 26.56 6.92
N ALA A 486 -0.23 25.79 7.60
CA ALA A 486 -1.66 25.80 7.32
C ALA A 486 -2.29 27.19 7.54
N SER A 487 -1.92 27.87 8.63
CA SER A 487 -2.35 29.25 8.90
C SER A 487 -1.88 30.21 7.81
N PHE A 488 -0.62 30.13 7.39
CA PHE A 488 -0.11 30.96 6.30
C PHE A 488 -0.88 30.71 4.98
N LEU A 489 -1.11 29.45 4.63
CA LEU A 489 -1.84 29.09 3.41
C LEU A 489 -3.30 29.58 3.45
N LYS A 490 -4.04 29.31 4.53
CA LYS A 490 -5.46 29.69 4.63
C LYS A 490 -5.66 31.18 4.92
N ASN A 491 -4.98 31.72 5.91
CA ASN A 491 -5.26 33.06 6.46
C ASN A 491 -4.46 34.16 5.75
N THR A 492 -3.26 33.87 5.26
CA THR A 492 -2.41 34.87 4.57
C THR A 492 -2.58 34.81 3.07
N LEU A 493 -2.49 33.62 2.46
CA LEU A 493 -2.60 33.47 0.99
C LEU A 493 -4.05 33.31 0.49
N GLY A 494 -4.98 32.89 1.36
CA GLY A 494 -6.38 32.68 1.00
C GLY A 494 -6.63 31.37 0.24
N VAL A 495 -5.81 30.33 0.47
CA VAL A 495 -6.01 28.99 -0.12
C VAL A 495 -7.39 28.44 0.28
N LYS A 496 -8.21 28.11 -0.72
CA LYS A 496 -9.55 27.54 -0.52
C LYS A 496 -9.55 26.01 -0.49
N ALA A 497 -8.62 25.38 -1.20
CA ALA A 497 -8.49 23.93 -1.28
C ALA A 497 -8.17 23.30 0.10
N PRO A 498 -8.65 22.08 0.39
CA PRO A 498 -8.19 21.28 1.52
C PRO A 498 -6.68 21.10 1.57
N ILE A 499 -6.12 21.08 2.78
CA ILE A 499 -4.68 20.96 3.05
C ILE A 499 -4.38 19.70 3.87
N VAL A 500 -3.31 18.99 3.48
CA VAL A 500 -2.66 17.96 4.31
C VAL A 500 -1.22 18.35 4.60
N GLY A 501 -0.68 17.83 5.70
CA GLY A 501 0.67 18.12 6.14
C GLY A 501 1.66 17.23 5.44
N THR A 502 1.54 15.93 5.67
CA THR A 502 2.39 14.90 5.06
C THR A 502 1.70 13.55 4.99
N ASN A 503 2.40 12.60 4.40
CA ASN A 503 2.02 11.21 4.21
C ASN A 503 3.08 10.28 4.84
N TRP A 504 2.94 8.96 4.65
CA TRP A 504 3.84 7.95 5.21
C TRP A 504 4.05 8.06 6.74
N ASN A 505 2.93 8.12 7.45
CA ASN A 505 2.87 8.28 8.91
C ASN A 505 3.41 7.04 9.65
N VAL A 506 4.21 7.20 10.73
CA VAL A 506 4.75 6.07 11.53
C VAL A 506 3.86 5.59 12.67
N GLY A 507 2.62 6.04 12.75
CA GLY A 507 1.67 5.61 13.77
C GLY A 507 0.92 6.77 14.44
N PRO A 508 0.34 6.55 15.63
CA PRO A 508 -0.64 7.46 16.20
C PRO A 508 -0.07 8.84 16.58
N ALA A 509 1.24 8.96 16.82
CA ALA A 509 1.89 10.25 17.08
C ALA A 509 1.85 11.18 15.85
N ASP A 510 2.24 10.68 14.67
CA ASP A 510 2.13 11.45 13.42
C ASP A 510 0.66 11.72 13.07
N LEU A 511 -0.19 10.70 13.19
CA LEU A 511 -1.61 10.83 12.86
C LEU A 511 -2.32 11.86 13.78
N ALA A 512 -1.92 11.96 15.05
CA ALA A 512 -2.44 12.99 15.95
C ALA A 512 -2.12 14.41 15.44
N VAL A 513 -0.95 14.62 14.84
CA VAL A 513 -0.58 15.89 14.21
C VAL A 513 -1.36 16.08 12.91
N GLN A 514 -1.35 15.10 12.00
CA GLN A 514 -2.03 15.21 10.70
C GLN A 514 -3.54 15.38 10.85
N SER A 515 -4.16 14.81 11.88
CA SER A 515 -5.60 14.94 12.17
C SER A 515 -6.06 16.38 12.43
N ARG A 516 -5.14 17.32 12.64
CA ARG A 516 -5.48 18.74 12.84
C ARG A 516 -5.67 19.49 11.52
N LEU A 517 -5.30 18.89 10.40
CA LEU A 517 -5.42 19.45 9.05
C LEU A 517 -6.70 18.95 8.37
N ASP A 518 -6.95 19.34 7.12
CA ASP A 518 -8.27 19.16 6.51
C ASP A 518 -8.57 17.68 6.19
N TYR A 519 -7.58 16.92 5.72
CA TYR A 519 -7.72 15.49 5.37
C TYR A 519 -6.48 14.66 5.76
N ILE A 520 -6.58 13.32 5.66
CA ILE A 520 -5.50 12.38 5.95
C ILE A 520 -5.01 11.73 4.65
N ASP A 521 -3.72 11.50 4.54
CA ASP A 521 -3.08 10.85 3.40
C ASP A 521 -2.08 9.78 3.84
N ASN A 522 -1.86 8.75 3.02
CA ASN A 522 -0.88 7.68 3.28
C ASN A 522 -0.49 6.89 2.04
N HIS A 523 0.75 6.40 1.97
CA HIS A 523 1.31 5.71 0.80
C HIS A 523 1.91 4.36 1.15
N ALA A 524 1.99 3.49 0.14
CA ALA A 524 2.70 2.22 0.24
C ALA A 524 3.12 1.73 -1.14
N TYR A 525 4.07 0.81 -1.17
CA TYR A 525 4.48 0.09 -2.38
C TYR A 525 4.49 -1.40 -2.09
N TRP A 526 4.23 -2.20 -3.12
CA TRP A 526 4.47 -3.64 -3.06
C TRP A 526 5.68 -4.00 -3.92
N ASP A 527 6.57 -4.82 -3.36
CA ASP A 527 7.77 -5.32 -4.02
C ASP A 527 8.62 -4.20 -4.67
N HIS A 528 8.84 -3.15 -3.90
CA HIS A 528 9.66 -2.00 -4.30
C HIS A 528 11.09 -2.45 -4.68
N PRO A 529 11.70 -1.87 -5.75
CA PRO A 529 13.08 -2.19 -6.12
C PRO A 529 14.03 -1.94 -4.95
N GLN A 530 14.99 -2.84 -4.78
CA GLN A 530 16.01 -2.77 -3.74
C GLN A 530 17.34 -2.36 -4.35
N PHE A 531 18.10 -1.50 -3.67
CA PHE A 531 19.37 -0.94 -4.15
C PHE A 531 20.49 -1.28 -3.17
N PRO A 532 21.23 -2.39 -3.36
CA PRO A 532 22.12 -2.95 -2.33
C PRO A 532 23.28 -2.03 -1.91
N ASN A 533 23.87 -1.27 -2.83
CA ASN A 533 25.04 -0.43 -2.52
C ASN A 533 24.75 1.07 -2.60
N VAL A 534 24.12 1.54 -3.67
CA VAL A 534 23.86 2.97 -3.92
C VAL A 534 22.38 3.15 -4.20
N ALA A 535 21.72 4.00 -3.41
CA ALA A 535 20.30 4.30 -3.59
C ALA A 535 20.01 4.76 -5.02
N TRP A 536 18.97 4.20 -5.64
CA TRP A 536 18.52 4.52 -7.00
C TRP A 536 19.54 4.24 -8.12
N ASP A 537 20.55 3.39 -7.89
CA ASP A 537 21.48 2.97 -8.94
C ASP A 537 20.77 2.13 -10.02
N SER A 538 20.84 2.59 -11.27
CA SER A 538 20.23 1.93 -12.42
C SER A 538 20.92 0.62 -12.84
N TYR A 539 22.11 0.34 -12.33
CA TYR A 539 22.89 -0.88 -12.59
C TYR A 539 22.88 -1.85 -11.41
N ASP A 540 22.78 -1.36 -10.17
CA ASP A 540 22.80 -2.17 -8.95
C ASP A 540 21.46 -2.12 -8.22
N TRP A 541 20.52 -2.92 -8.73
CA TRP A 541 19.19 -3.05 -8.15
C TRP A 541 18.62 -4.45 -8.33
N LEU A 542 17.66 -4.81 -7.48
CA LEU A 542 17.01 -6.13 -7.42
C LEU A 542 15.49 -5.96 -7.26
N ILE A 543 14.70 -6.93 -7.71
CA ILE A 543 13.24 -7.00 -7.46
C ILE A 543 12.83 -8.42 -7.05
N ASN A 544 12.10 -8.60 -5.95
CA ASN A 544 11.85 -9.97 -5.45
C ASN A 544 10.93 -10.76 -6.38
N ASN A 545 10.12 -10.06 -7.19
CA ASN A 545 9.14 -10.62 -8.09
C ASN A 545 8.12 -11.46 -7.35
N THR A 546 7.50 -10.87 -6.32
CA THR A 546 6.59 -11.55 -5.38
C THR A 546 5.12 -11.22 -5.66
N PRO A 547 4.23 -12.22 -5.76
CA PRO A 547 2.80 -11.98 -5.90
C PRO A 547 2.18 -11.60 -4.56
N MET A 548 1.61 -10.40 -4.46
CA MET A 548 0.87 -9.96 -3.28
C MET A 548 -0.32 -10.87 -3.02
N VAL A 549 -0.98 -11.41 -4.05
CA VAL A 549 -2.12 -12.32 -3.86
C VAL A 549 -1.80 -13.57 -3.03
N ARG A 550 -0.52 -13.95 -2.87
CA ARG A 550 -0.10 -15.07 -2.02
C ARG A 550 0.47 -14.66 -0.66
N ASP A 551 0.48 -13.37 -0.34
CA ASP A 551 0.96 -12.88 0.95
C ASP A 551 -0.12 -13.03 2.04
N ASP A 552 0.15 -13.87 3.05
CA ASP A 552 -0.78 -14.12 4.15
C ASP A 552 -0.68 -13.10 5.30
N ALA A 553 0.29 -12.18 5.22
CA ALA A 553 0.42 -11.05 6.13
C ALA A 553 -0.50 -9.87 5.77
N GLY A 554 -1.21 -9.94 4.64
CA GLY A 554 -2.15 -8.90 4.20
C GLY A 554 -1.55 -7.87 3.24
N GLY A 555 -0.35 -8.12 2.73
CA GLY A 555 0.31 -7.35 1.70
C GLY A 555 0.57 -5.90 2.13
N ALA A 556 0.62 -4.99 1.16
CA ALA A 556 0.69 -3.56 1.43
C ALA A 556 -0.63 -2.97 1.96
N ILE A 557 -1.76 -3.68 1.78
CA ILE A 557 -3.11 -3.19 2.10
C ILE A 557 -3.26 -2.89 3.60
N VAL A 558 -2.77 -3.77 4.46
CA VAL A 558 -2.89 -3.59 5.91
C VAL A 558 -2.09 -2.38 6.41
N GLY A 559 -0.90 -2.11 5.85
CA GLY A 559 -0.12 -0.92 6.19
C GLY A 559 -0.69 0.38 5.61
N LEU A 560 -1.42 0.28 4.50
CA LEU A 560 -2.03 1.42 3.84
C LEU A 560 -3.29 1.90 4.55
N LEU A 561 -4.13 0.97 5.01
CA LEU A 561 -5.51 1.24 5.41
C LEU A 561 -5.81 1.03 6.90
N ALA A 562 -5.09 0.15 7.61
CA ALA A 562 -5.49 -0.23 8.96
C ALA A 562 -5.29 0.91 9.98
N GLY A 563 -6.38 1.60 10.32
CA GLY A 563 -6.39 2.63 11.37
C GLY A 563 -5.74 3.95 10.98
N VAL A 564 -5.30 4.10 9.73
CA VAL A 564 -4.63 5.33 9.26
C VAL A 564 -5.64 6.44 9.01
N ALA A 565 -6.73 6.14 8.30
CA ALA A 565 -7.81 7.08 8.05
C ALA A 565 -8.47 7.54 9.37
N VAL A 566 -8.83 8.82 9.47
CA VAL A 566 -9.49 9.39 10.66
C VAL A 566 -10.99 9.50 10.41
N ALA A 567 -11.80 9.16 11.42
CA ALA A 567 -13.26 9.29 11.34
C ALA A 567 -13.67 10.76 11.13
N GLY A 568 -14.61 11.00 10.20
CA GLY A 568 -15.11 12.34 9.89
C GLY A 568 -14.14 13.21 9.06
N LYS A 569 -13.11 12.62 8.45
CA LYS A 569 -12.20 13.31 7.53
C LYS A 569 -12.05 12.55 6.21
N PRO A 570 -11.80 13.29 5.10
CA PRO A 570 -11.46 12.65 3.85
C PRO A 570 -10.15 11.88 3.98
N PHE A 571 -10.02 10.81 3.22
CA PHE A 571 -8.82 9.98 3.19
C PHE A 571 -8.33 9.74 1.77
N THR A 572 -7.04 9.96 1.54
CA THR A 572 -6.38 9.72 0.26
C THR A 572 -5.22 8.74 0.37
N ILE A 573 -4.90 8.14 -0.78
CA ILE A 573 -3.66 7.42 -1.02
C ILE A 573 -2.99 8.10 -2.20
N SER A 574 -2.10 9.06 -1.94
CA SER A 574 -1.51 9.88 -3.01
C SER A 574 -0.33 9.22 -3.77
N GLU A 575 0.12 8.03 -3.35
CA GLU A 575 1.10 7.17 -4.04
C GLU A 575 0.92 5.68 -3.73
N TYR A 576 0.83 4.87 -4.79
CA TYR A 576 0.93 3.41 -4.72
C TYR A 576 1.34 2.79 -6.07
N ASN A 577 2.18 1.74 -6.04
CA ASN A 577 2.53 0.96 -7.23
C ASN A 577 3.04 -0.46 -6.93
N HIS A 578 3.02 -1.29 -7.98
CA HIS A 578 3.77 -2.55 -8.07
C HIS A 578 4.82 -2.42 -9.17
N ALA A 579 6.09 -2.28 -8.80
CA ALA A 579 7.14 -1.85 -9.72
C ALA A 579 7.34 -2.80 -10.92
N PHE A 580 7.50 -2.26 -12.12
CA PHE A 580 8.06 -2.98 -13.26
C PHE A 580 9.55 -3.28 -13.00
N PRO A 581 10.08 -4.48 -13.33
CA PRO A 581 9.48 -5.57 -14.10
C PRO A 581 8.88 -6.71 -13.26
N ASN A 582 8.13 -6.39 -12.20
CA ASN A 582 7.38 -7.40 -11.45
C ASN A 582 6.33 -8.08 -12.36
N ARG A 583 6.40 -9.42 -12.42
CA ARG A 583 5.48 -10.29 -13.16
C ARG A 583 4.02 -10.12 -12.77
N TYR A 584 3.79 -9.75 -11.52
CA TYR A 584 2.48 -9.75 -10.86
C TYR A 584 1.84 -8.35 -10.80
N GLN A 585 2.50 -7.30 -11.30
CA GLN A 585 2.11 -5.90 -11.18
C GLN A 585 0.66 -5.56 -11.55
N THR A 586 -0.01 -6.36 -12.39
CA THR A 586 -1.41 -6.15 -12.76
C THR A 586 -2.37 -6.30 -11.57
N GLU A 587 -2.01 -7.07 -10.54
CA GLU A 587 -2.84 -7.19 -9.33
C GLU A 587 -2.87 -5.89 -8.52
N GLY A 588 -1.81 -5.09 -8.58
CA GLY A 588 -1.69 -3.84 -7.82
C GLY A 588 -2.82 -2.85 -8.11
N VAL A 589 -3.26 -2.77 -9.37
CA VAL A 589 -4.39 -1.92 -9.77
C VAL A 589 -5.68 -2.36 -9.09
N LEU A 590 -5.93 -3.66 -9.08
CA LEU A 590 -7.16 -4.24 -8.51
C LEU A 590 -7.15 -4.17 -7.00
N PHE A 591 -6.05 -4.51 -6.35
CA PHE A 591 -5.91 -4.42 -4.90
C PHE A 591 -6.13 -3.00 -4.38
N LEU A 592 -5.48 -2.00 -4.99
CA LEU A 592 -5.64 -0.61 -4.58
C LEU A 592 -7.09 -0.14 -4.79
N THR A 593 -7.64 -0.34 -5.99
CA THR A 593 -9.01 0.10 -6.33
C THR A 593 -10.04 -0.51 -5.37
N THR A 594 -9.92 -1.81 -5.14
CA THR A 594 -10.90 -2.61 -4.38
C THR A 594 -10.90 -2.23 -2.90
N TYR A 595 -9.74 -2.29 -2.24
CA TYR A 595 -9.67 -2.00 -0.82
C TYR A 595 -9.81 -0.51 -0.51
N SER A 596 -9.44 0.40 -1.42
CA SER A 596 -9.72 1.83 -1.25
C SER A 596 -11.22 2.14 -1.33
N ALA A 597 -11.97 1.48 -2.22
CA ALA A 597 -13.43 1.62 -2.27
C ALA A 597 -14.08 1.08 -0.97
N PHE A 598 -13.63 -0.10 -0.53
CA PHE A 598 -14.11 -0.77 0.68
C PHE A 598 -13.86 0.04 1.96
N HIS A 599 -12.68 0.66 2.11
CA HIS A 599 -12.34 1.54 3.24
C HIS A 599 -12.90 2.97 3.11
N ASP A 600 -13.71 3.19 2.08
CA ASP A 600 -14.39 4.45 1.83
C ASP A 600 -13.44 5.65 1.61
N ALA A 601 -12.31 5.40 0.92
CA ALA A 601 -11.34 6.43 0.58
C ALA A 601 -11.91 7.43 -0.44
N ASP A 602 -11.50 8.69 -0.32
CA ASP A 602 -11.89 9.80 -1.19
C ASP A 602 -10.94 9.98 -2.37
N GLY A 603 -9.71 9.47 -2.29
CA GLY A 603 -8.75 9.54 -3.39
C GLY A 603 -7.76 8.38 -3.40
N LEU A 604 -7.36 7.95 -4.60
CA LEU A 604 -6.23 7.05 -4.81
C LEU A 604 -5.44 7.51 -6.04
N MET A 605 -4.11 7.46 -5.95
CA MET A 605 -3.21 7.95 -6.99
C MET A 605 -2.13 6.90 -7.27
N PHE A 606 -2.01 6.50 -8.53
CA PHE A 606 -0.97 5.56 -8.97
C PHE A 606 0.35 6.30 -9.18
N PHE A 607 1.43 5.81 -8.58
CA PHE A 607 2.77 6.36 -8.75
C PHE A 607 3.57 5.53 -9.76
N ASP A 608 4.11 6.02 -10.87
CA ASP A 608 3.95 7.34 -11.45
C ASP A 608 3.51 7.22 -12.92
N TYR A 609 3.00 8.30 -13.50
CA TYR A 609 2.57 8.31 -14.89
C TYR A 609 3.79 8.32 -15.83
N PRO A 610 4.49 9.46 -16.01
CA PRO A 610 5.92 9.42 -16.34
C PRO A 610 6.78 10.35 -15.49
N SER A 611 8.08 10.04 -15.47
CA SER A 611 9.15 10.84 -14.85
C SER A 611 10.06 11.59 -15.85
N SER A 612 9.85 11.41 -17.17
CA SER A 612 10.67 12.05 -18.22
C SER A 612 9.83 12.93 -19.16
N TYR A 613 10.41 14.06 -19.59
CA TYR A 613 9.75 15.06 -20.44
C TYR A 613 9.52 14.59 -21.89
N ASN A 614 10.41 13.77 -22.45
CA ASN A 614 10.35 13.40 -23.88
C ASN A 614 9.70 12.05 -24.15
N ASP A 615 9.43 11.27 -23.12
CA ASP A 615 9.03 9.87 -23.25
C ASP A 615 7.50 9.67 -23.25
N TRP A 616 6.76 10.59 -23.86
CA TRP A 616 5.30 10.51 -23.96
C TRP A 616 4.80 9.73 -25.18
N GLU A 617 5.64 9.50 -26.20
CA GLU A 617 5.23 8.83 -27.43
C GLU A 617 5.82 7.43 -27.71
N THR A 618 7.03 7.09 -27.27
CA THR A 618 7.66 5.75 -27.32
C THR A 618 6.84 4.57 -26.73
N ASP A 619 6.73 3.43 -27.42
CA ASP A 619 6.10 2.21 -26.88
C ASP A 619 7.09 1.35 -26.06
N PHE A 620 7.61 1.91 -24.96
CA PHE A 620 8.70 1.32 -24.17
C PHE A 620 8.60 1.72 -22.69
N ILE A 621 8.74 0.76 -21.76
CA ILE A 621 8.79 1.04 -20.32
C ILE A 621 10.26 1.22 -19.91
N ASN A 622 10.64 2.42 -19.50
CA ASN A 622 12.03 2.79 -19.16
C ASN A 622 12.23 3.17 -17.68
N GLY A 623 11.21 2.99 -16.85
CA GLY A 623 11.24 3.32 -15.43
C GLY A 623 10.56 2.24 -14.60
N PHE A 624 10.96 2.13 -13.34
CA PHE A 624 10.42 1.15 -12.39
C PHE A 624 8.92 1.33 -12.16
N PHE A 625 8.42 2.55 -12.19
CA PHE A 625 7.02 2.86 -11.83
C PHE A 625 6.20 3.40 -13.00
N ALA A 626 6.82 3.56 -14.17
CA ALA A 626 6.27 4.25 -15.33
C ALA A 626 4.99 3.59 -15.85
N GLN A 627 3.84 4.18 -15.53
CA GLN A 627 2.52 3.64 -15.83
C GLN A 627 2.06 4.01 -17.24
N HIS A 628 2.43 5.18 -17.77
CA HIS A 628 1.94 5.70 -19.05
C HIS A 628 2.18 4.77 -20.25
N ARG A 629 3.16 3.85 -20.15
CA ARG A 629 3.51 2.80 -21.13
C ARG A 629 3.26 1.38 -20.67
N ASN A 630 2.88 1.22 -19.42
CA ASN A 630 2.58 -0.08 -18.88
C ASN A 630 1.16 -0.48 -19.31
N THR A 631 1.02 -1.01 -20.53
CA THR A 631 -0.28 -1.48 -21.06
C THR A 631 -0.94 -2.49 -20.13
N ALA A 632 -0.16 -3.27 -19.37
CA ALA A 632 -0.69 -4.21 -18.39
C ALA A 632 -1.53 -3.51 -17.30
N MET A 633 -1.04 -2.39 -16.80
CA MET A 633 -1.77 -1.58 -15.81
C MET A 633 -2.80 -0.68 -16.49
N MET A 634 -2.42 0.02 -17.57
CA MET A 634 -3.27 1.00 -18.25
C MET A 634 -4.55 0.40 -18.85
N ALA A 635 -4.52 -0.86 -19.28
CA ALA A 635 -5.70 -1.56 -19.77
C ALA A 635 -6.81 -1.69 -18.69
N LEU A 636 -6.43 -1.75 -17.41
CA LEU A 636 -7.35 -1.90 -16.28
C LEU A 636 -7.95 -0.56 -15.80
N MET A 637 -7.32 0.57 -16.15
CA MET A 637 -7.70 1.89 -15.61
C MET A 637 -9.15 2.28 -15.90
N PRO A 638 -9.70 2.14 -17.13
CA PRO A 638 -11.07 2.59 -17.39
C PRO A 638 -12.11 1.88 -16.51
N SER A 639 -12.01 0.56 -16.35
CA SER A 639 -12.96 -0.22 -15.55
C SER A 639 -12.78 0.01 -14.05
N CYS A 640 -11.54 0.11 -13.58
CA CYS A 640 -11.23 0.38 -12.17
C CYS A 640 -11.64 1.81 -11.76
N ALA A 641 -11.40 2.80 -12.63
CA ALA A 641 -11.84 4.17 -12.42
C ALA A 641 -13.37 4.27 -12.37
N GLN A 642 -14.07 3.56 -13.26
CA GLN A 642 -15.53 3.49 -13.23
C GLN A 642 -16.04 2.88 -11.91
N ALA A 643 -15.41 1.77 -11.47
CA ALA A 643 -15.77 1.08 -10.23
C ALA A 643 -15.59 1.95 -8.99
N PHE A 644 -14.43 2.59 -8.85
CA PHE A 644 -14.13 3.45 -7.70
C PHE A 644 -14.94 4.75 -7.71
N ARG A 645 -14.94 5.49 -8.82
CA ARG A 645 -15.55 6.83 -8.89
C ARG A 645 -17.07 6.80 -8.80
N SER A 646 -17.69 5.71 -9.24
CA SER A 646 -19.15 5.55 -9.22
C SER A 646 -19.66 4.76 -8.01
N GLY A 647 -18.77 4.35 -7.11
CA GLY A 647 -19.14 3.55 -5.92
C GLY A 647 -19.74 2.19 -6.27
N LEU A 648 -19.21 1.51 -7.30
CA LEU A 648 -19.72 0.18 -7.69
C LEU A 648 -19.33 -0.91 -6.69
N ILE A 649 -18.26 -0.69 -5.92
CA ILE A 649 -17.85 -1.52 -4.78
C ILE A 649 -18.31 -0.81 -3.52
N GLN A 650 -19.05 -1.52 -2.67
CA GLN A 650 -19.58 -0.99 -1.42
C GLN A 650 -18.48 -0.77 -0.40
N SER A 651 -18.63 0.30 0.38
CA SER A 651 -17.85 0.50 1.59
C SER A 651 -18.27 -0.50 2.68
N ALA A 652 -17.37 -0.76 3.62
CA ALA A 652 -17.57 -1.74 4.68
C ALA A 652 -18.87 -1.53 5.46
N GLN A 653 -19.56 -2.62 5.79
CA GLN A 653 -20.77 -2.58 6.62
C GLN A 653 -20.45 -2.14 8.05
N GLN A 654 -19.28 -2.56 8.56
CA GLN A 654 -18.79 -2.18 9.87
C GLN A 654 -17.47 -1.42 9.75
N THR A 655 -17.42 -0.25 10.40
CA THR A 655 -16.17 0.49 10.63
C THR A 655 -15.73 0.28 12.08
N ILE A 656 -14.53 -0.26 12.27
CA ILE A 656 -13.87 -0.39 13.56
C ILE A 656 -13.15 0.93 13.88
N LEU A 657 -13.42 1.49 15.05
CA LEU A 657 -12.81 2.73 15.52
C LEU A 657 -11.71 2.44 16.54
N ILE A 658 -10.49 2.86 16.22
CA ILE A 658 -9.35 2.84 17.15
C ILE A 658 -9.33 4.15 17.93
N ASN A 659 -9.42 4.09 19.24
CA ASN A 659 -9.46 5.27 20.10
C ASN A 659 -8.26 5.24 21.04
N TYR A 660 -7.33 6.18 20.83
CA TYR A 660 -6.12 6.34 21.62
C TYR A 660 -6.33 7.36 22.73
N SER A 661 -5.85 7.06 23.94
CA SER A 661 -5.63 8.04 24.98
C SER A 661 -4.32 8.81 24.72
N GLU A 662 -4.13 9.92 25.41
CA GLU A 662 -2.84 10.62 25.40
C GLU A 662 -1.70 9.72 25.90
N ASN A 663 -1.98 8.84 26.86
CA ASN A 663 -1.00 7.91 27.40
C ASN A 663 -0.56 6.89 26.34
N ASP A 664 -1.48 6.35 25.53
CA ASP A 664 -1.16 5.42 24.45
C ASP A 664 -0.18 6.02 23.45
N ILE A 665 -0.31 7.32 23.18
CA ILE A 665 0.52 8.04 22.21
C ILE A 665 1.87 8.39 22.83
N LEU A 666 1.89 9.05 24.00
CA LEU A 666 3.11 9.62 24.56
C LEU A 666 4.06 8.56 25.15
N ASN A 667 3.54 7.42 25.60
CA ASN A 667 4.36 6.31 26.11
C ASN A 667 4.69 5.25 25.05
N LEU A 668 4.16 5.39 23.82
CA LEU A 668 4.40 4.45 22.72
C LEU A 668 5.88 4.08 22.50
N PRO A 669 6.88 4.98 22.64
CA PRO A 669 8.29 4.63 22.46
C PRO A 669 8.81 3.48 23.33
N LYS A 670 8.11 3.15 24.42
CA LYS A 670 8.46 2.03 25.30
C LYS A 670 7.93 0.68 24.82
N TYR A 671 6.94 0.70 23.93
CA TYR A 671 6.20 -0.48 23.48
C TYR A 671 6.22 -0.66 21.96
N ASP A 672 6.88 0.25 21.24
CA ASP A 672 7.05 0.18 19.79
C ASP A 672 7.81 -1.09 19.39
N ASP A 673 7.20 -1.90 18.53
CA ASP A 673 7.72 -3.19 18.09
C ASP A 673 8.67 -3.07 16.88
N ARG A 674 9.07 -1.85 16.54
CA ARG A 674 9.96 -1.47 15.45
C ARG A 674 9.47 -1.93 14.07
N TRP A 675 8.18 -2.22 13.90
CA TRP A 675 7.63 -2.57 12.59
C TRP A 675 7.73 -1.36 11.63
N TRP A 676 8.01 -1.64 10.36
CA TRP A 676 8.44 -0.62 9.39
C TRP A 676 7.32 0.38 9.03
N ALA A 677 6.07 -0.07 9.07
CA ALA A 677 4.88 0.75 8.81
C ALA A 677 4.31 1.41 10.10
N GLY A 678 5.12 1.47 11.16
CA GLY A 678 4.69 1.94 12.49
C GLY A 678 4.39 0.79 13.45
N PRO A 679 4.01 1.07 14.70
CA PRO A 679 3.80 0.04 15.72
C PRO A 679 2.53 -0.78 15.46
N ARG A 680 2.61 -2.11 15.60
CA ARG A 680 1.43 -3.01 15.51
C ARG A 680 0.69 -3.06 16.84
N LEU A 681 -0.13 -2.04 17.09
CA LEU A 681 -0.93 -1.94 18.32
C LEU A 681 -2.13 -2.90 18.33
N PHE A 682 -2.57 -3.36 17.17
CA PHE A 682 -3.69 -4.29 17.01
C PHE A 682 -3.49 -5.23 15.80
N PRO A 683 -4.32 -6.28 15.64
CA PRO A 683 -4.24 -7.16 14.48
C PRO A 683 -4.66 -6.43 13.19
N HIS A 684 -3.71 -5.92 12.40
CA HIS A 684 -4.01 -5.09 11.24
C HIS A 684 -4.80 -5.83 10.14
N LYS A 685 -4.77 -7.18 10.10
CA LYS A 685 -5.57 -7.95 9.13
C LYS A 685 -7.08 -7.81 9.33
N ILE A 686 -7.54 -7.26 10.45
CA ILE A 686 -8.95 -6.82 10.60
C ILE A 686 -9.36 -5.91 9.43
N ALA A 687 -8.43 -5.11 8.89
CA ALA A 687 -8.65 -4.25 7.72
C ALA A 687 -8.97 -5.01 6.42
N LEU A 688 -8.80 -6.33 6.38
CA LEU A 688 -9.18 -7.15 5.23
C LEU A 688 -10.65 -7.60 5.28
N GLN A 689 -11.28 -7.52 6.46
CA GLN A 689 -12.69 -7.88 6.67
C GLN A 689 -13.58 -6.66 6.97
N HIS A 690 -13.04 -5.64 7.63
CA HIS A 690 -13.76 -4.43 8.05
C HIS A 690 -13.00 -3.17 7.67
N ALA A 691 -13.69 -2.04 7.55
CA ALA A 691 -13.00 -0.75 7.54
C ALA A 691 -12.42 -0.47 8.93
N VAL A 692 -11.21 0.08 9.01
CA VAL A 692 -10.57 0.42 10.29
C VAL A 692 -10.12 1.86 10.24
N ARG A 693 -10.66 2.72 11.11
CA ARG A 693 -10.34 4.14 11.20
C ARG A 693 -9.91 4.51 12.61
N THR A 694 -9.06 5.54 12.75
CA THR A 694 -8.83 6.18 14.04
C THR A 694 -10.02 7.08 14.38
N GLY A 695 -10.65 6.84 15.53
CA GLY A 695 -11.79 7.60 16.04
C GLY A 695 -11.40 8.79 16.92
N SER A 696 -10.34 8.64 17.72
CA SER A 696 -9.91 9.67 18.67
C SER A 696 -8.44 9.53 19.07
N PHE A 697 -7.79 10.66 19.36
CA PHE A 697 -6.46 10.76 19.99
C PHE A 697 -6.55 11.32 21.43
N ALA A 698 -7.76 11.44 21.96
CA ALA A 698 -8.05 11.99 23.28
C ALA A 698 -9.09 11.13 24.02
N SER A 699 -9.01 9.81 23.88
CA SER A 699 -9.83 8.87 24.63
C SER A 699 -9.58 9.02 26.13
N ALA A 700 -10.64 8.88 26.93
CA ALA A 700 -10.55 8.91 28.39
C ALA A 700 -9.91 7.65 28.99
N ALA A 701 -9.89 6.55 28.23
CA ALA A 701 -9.30 5.28 28.61
C ALA A 701 -8.26 4.85 27.57
N ASP A 702 -7.20 4.19 28.07
CA ASP A 702 -6.17 3.57 27.25
C ASP A 702 -6.77 2.51 26.33
N PHE A 703 -6.18 2.39 25.15
CA PHE A 703 -6.60 1.47 24.11
C PHE A 703 -6.46 0.02 24.57
N ASP A 704 -7.55 -0.73 24.51
CA ASP A 704 -7.58 -2.16 24.82
C ASP A 704 -7.79 -2.98 23.54
N PRO A 705 -6.75 -3.63 22.98
CA PRO A 705 -6.88 -4.44 21.78
C PRO A 705 -7.78 -5.67 21.99
N ALA A 706 -8.07 -6.07 23.24
CA ALA A 706 -9.00 -7.18 23.52
C ALA A 706 -10.46 -6.84 23.18
N LEU A 707 -10.79 -5.56 22.95
CA LEU A 707 -12.12 -5.12 22.53
C LEU A 707 -12.34 -5.23 21.01
N LEU A 708 -11.29 -5.54 20.24
CA LEU A 708 -11.37 -5.65 18.79
C LEU A 708 -11.89 -7.02 18.35
N PRO A 709 -12.46 -7.12 17.13
CA PRO A 709 -12.76 -8.40 16.52
C PRO A 709 -11.53 -9.31 16.45
N ALA A 710 -11.78 -10.62 16.38
CA ALA A 710 -10.73 -11.57 16.11
C ALA A 710 -10.08 -11.30 14.75
N GLU A 711 -8.78 -11.58 14.65
CA GLU A 711 -8.07 -11.45 13.39
C GLU A 711 -8.63 -12.44 12.35
N PRO A 712 -8.98 -11.98 11.13
CA PRO A 712 -9.52 -12.88 10.12
C PRO A 712 -8.46 -13.85 9.61
N THR A 713 -8.92 -15.01 9.15
CA THR A 713 -8.09 -16.08 8.58
C THR A 713 -8.39 -16.27 7.10
N ASN A 714 -7.40 -16.69 6.32
CA ASN A 714 -7.56 -17.02 4.90
C ASN A 714 -8.68 -18.07 4.66
N PRO A 715 -9.59 -17.89 3.69
CA PRO A 715 -9.75 -16.71 2.82
C PRO A 715 -10.32 -15.50 3.55
N TYR A 716 -9.76 -14.32 3.25
CA TYR A 716 -10.24 -13.05 3.79
C TYR A 716 -11.47 -12.60 3.01
N ILE A 717 -12.62 -12.53 3.68
CA ILE A 717 -13.90 -12.13 3.08
C ILE A 717 -14.31 -10.81 3.73
N SER A 718 -14.58 -9.78 2.92
CA SER A 718 -15.09 -8.49 3.40
C SER A 718 -16.48 -8.65 4.03
N ASP A 719 -16.83 -7.81 5.00
CA ASP A 719 -18.16 -7.81 5.62
C ASP A 719 -19.33 -7.42 4.68
N THR A 720 -19.04 -7.00 3.45
CA THR A 720 -20.03 -6.81 2.38
C THR A 720 -20.26 -8.05 1.52
N ASP A 721 -19.45 -9.12 1.69
CA ASP A 721 -19.36 -10.30 0.81
C ASP A 721 -18.98 -10.00 -0.66
N GLU A 722 -18.59 -8.76 -0.99
CA GLU A 722 -18.21 -8.36 -2.34
C GLU A 722 -16.74 -8.70 -2.67
N ILE A 723 -15.87 -8.81 -1.67
CA ILE A 723 -14.43 -9.05 -1.84
C ILE A 723 -14.05 -10.36 -1.13
N GLU A 724 -13.36 -11.24 -1.85
CA GLU A 724 -12.69 -12.40 -1.28
C GLU A 724 -11.23 -12.43 -1.73
N TRP A 725 -10.31 -12.50 -0.78
CA TRP A 725 -8.89 -12.72 -1.01
C TRP A 725 -8.45 -14.06 -0.41
N ASN A 726 -8.22 -15.02 -1.29
CA ASN A 726 -7.66 -16.33 -0.98
C ASN A 726 -6.15 -16.33 -1.24
N THR A 727 -5.34 -16.44 -0.19
CA THR A 727 -3.88 -16.40 -0.25
C THR A 727 -3.25 -17.63 -0.90
N ASN A 728 -4.05 -18.62 -1.31
CA ASN A 728 -3.60 -19.65 -2.24
C ASN A 728 -3.32 -19.06 -3.65
N GLY A 729 -3.85 -17.86 -3.95
CA GLY A 729 -3.45 -17.08 -5.12
C GLY A 729 -4.60 -16.50 -5.95
N LEU A 730 -5.73 -16.13 -5.33
CA LEU A 730 -6.84 -15.45 -6.00
C LEU A 730 -7.42 -14.31 -5.15
N LEU A 731 -7.46 -13.11 -5.71
CA LEU A 731 -8.33 -12.01 -5.28
C LEU A 731 -9.52 -11.96 -6.23
N GLN A 732 -10.74 -11.84 -5.70
CA GLN A 732 -11.96 -11.70 -6.48
C GLN A 732 -12.89 -10.63 -5.92
N VAL A 733 -13.60 -9.95 -6.82
CA VAL A 733 -14.59 -8.93 -6.52
C VAL A 733 -15.87 -9.22 -7.28
N GLN A 734 -17.01 -9.20 -6.59
CA GLN A 734 -18.33 -9.43 -7.16
C GLN A 734 -19.31 -8.35 -6.71
N THR A 735 -19.93 -7.69 -7.68
CA THR A 735 -20.99 -6.69 -7.48
C THR A 735 -22.00 -6.83 -8.61
N ASP A 736 -23.13 -6.11 -8.52
CA ASP A 736 -24.14 -6.11 -9.58
C ASP A 736 -23.63 -5.53 -10.91
N GLN A 737 -22.68 -4.59 -10.88
CA GLN A 737 -22.23 -3.84 -12.06
C GLN A 737 -20.75 -4.06 -12.42
N PHE A 738 -19.99 -4.73 -11.56
CA PHE A 738 -18.57 -4.95 -11.68
C PHE A 738 -18.15 -6.32 -11.13
N VAL A 739 -17.38 -7.07 -11.92
CA VAL A 739 -16.69 -8.29 -11.50
C VAL A 739 -15.21 -8.14 -11.80
N ALA A 740 -14.34 -8.54 -10.89
CA ALA A 740 -12.89 -8.57 -11.13
C ALA A 740 -12.22 -9.76 -10.48
N ALA A 741 -11.06 -10.15 -11.02
CA ALA A 741 -10.19 -11.13 -10.38
C ALA A 741 -8.72 -10.90 -10.73
N ALA A 742 -7.82 -11.12 -9.78
CA ALA A 742 -6.37 -11.20 -9.99
C ALA A 742 -5.84 -12.48 -9.38
N GLY A 743 -5.03 -13.25 -10.10
CA GLY A 743 -4.46 -14.47 -9.54
C GLY A 743 -4.05 -15.52 -10.57
N PHE A 744 -3.74 -16.71 -10.06
CA PHE A 744 -3.29 -17.86 -10.84
C PHE A 744 -4.48 -18.62 -11.44
N PHE A 745 -5.05 -18.12 -12.53
CA PHE A 745 -6.31 -18.66 -13.09
C PHE A 745 -6.29 -20.16 -13.42
N SER A 746 -5.12 -20.73 -13.72
CA SER A 746 -4.95 -22.17 -13.95
C SER A 746 -5.17 -23.03 -12.70
N GLU A 747 -5.02 -22.46 -11.51
CA GLU A 747 -5.21 -23.12 -10.21
C GLU A 747 -6.65 -22.99 -9.70
N PHE A 748 -7.42 -22.00 -10.19
CA PHE A 748 -8.77 -21.67 -9.75
C PHE A 748 -9.85 -21.97 -10.81
N LYS A 749 -9.78 -23.16 -11.40
CA LYS A 749 -10.74 -23.63 -12.40
C LYS A 749 -12.14 -23.83 -11.81
N ASN A 750 -13.17 -23.58 -12.62
CA ASN A 750 -14.59 -23.66 -12.23
C ASN A 750 -15.01 -22.73 -11.07
N THR A 751 -14.27 -21.65 -10.82
CA THR A 751 -14.58 -20.67 -9.77
C THR A 751 -15.68 -19.72 -10.22
N THR A 752 -16.69 -19.49 -9.38
CA THR A 752 -17.79 -18.56 -9.65
C THR A 752 -17.56 -17.26 -8.89
N ILE A 753 -17.66 -16.14 -9.61
CA ILE A 753 -17.43 -14.77 -9.13
C ILE A 753 -18.63 -13.94 -9.60
N GLY A 754 -19.65 -13.83 -8.76
CA GLY A 754 -20.93 -13.21 -9.10
C GLY A 754 -21.55 -13.80 -10.37
N ALA A 755 -21.81 -12.93 -11.36
CA ALA A 755 -22.42 -13.32 -12.64
C ALA A 755 -21.44 -14.01 -13.61
N LEU A 756 -20.16 -14.17 -13.27
CA LEU A 756 -19.14 -14.80 -14.08
C LEU A 756 -18.69 -16.12 -13.44
N LYS A 757 -18.48 -17.15 -14.24
CA LYS A 757 -17.76 -18.36 -13.83
C LYS A 757 -16.48 -18.51 -14.66
N LEU A 758 -15.32 -18.49 -14.00
CA LEU A 758 -14.04 -18.84 -14.60
C LEU A 758 -13.96 -20.37 -14.72
N ILE A 759 -14.11 -20.90 -15.93
CA ILE A 759 -14.04 -22.35 -16.18
C ILE A 759 -12.58 -22.79 -16.23
N ASP A 760 -11.73 -22.07 -16.96
CA ASP A 760 -10.30 -22.38 -17.14
C ASP A 760 -9.47 -21.14 -17.49
N GLY A 761 -8.16 -21.17 -17.24
CA GLY A 761 -7.22 -20.09 -17.54
C GLY A 761 -5.76 -20.55 -17.65
N SER A 762 -4.93 -19.81 -18.39
CA SER A 762 -3.61 -20.27 -18.84
C SER A 762 -2.38 -19.84 -17.99
N ASP A 763 -2.48 -18.82 -17.12
CA ASP A 763 -1.37 -18.31 -16.28
C ASP A 763 -1.95 -17.34 -15.20
N PHE A 764 -1.06 -16.63 -14.50
CA PHE A 764 -1.39 -15.44 -13.71
C PHE A 764 -1.87 -14.28 -14.59
N GLY A 765 -2.90 -13.58 -14.12
CA GLY A 765 -3.38 -12.35 -14.76
C GLY A 765 -4.38 -11.59 -13.91
N ALA A 766 -4.91 -10.52 -14.50
CA ALA A 766 -6.02 -9.74 -13.99
C ALA A 766 -7.15 -9.68 -15.03
N LEU A 767 -8.39 -9.77 -14.57
CA LEU A 767 -9.58 -9.54 -15.38
C LEU A 767 -10.53 -8.56 -14.71
N THR A 768 -11.25 -7.78 -15.50
CA THR A 768 -12.38 -6.97 -15.04
C THR A 768 -13.54 -7.07 -16.02
N TRP A 769 -14.77 -7.02 -15.53
CA TRP A 769 -15.99 -6.98 -16.31
C TRP A 769 -16.93 -5.93 -15.74
N VAL A 770 -17.16 -4.84 -16.49
CA VAL A 770 -17.93 -3.67 -16.02
C VAL A 770 -19.10 -3.38 -16.95
N SER A 771 -20.26 -3.05 -16.38
CA SER A 771 -21.45 -2.62 -17.13
C SER A 771 -21.25 -1.21 -17.71
N LEU A 772 -21.73 -0.99 -18.94
CA LEU A 772 -21.67 0.30 -19.66
C LEU A 772 -23.07 0.86 -19.98
N SER A 773 -24.08 0.40 -19.27
CA SER A 773 -25.50 0.72 -19.53
C SER A 773 -26.25 1.21 -18.28
N ASP A 774 -25.51 1.60 -17.25
CA ASP A 774 -26.02 2.12 -15.96
C ASP A 774 -26.95 1.16 -15.19
N THR A 775 -27.08 -0.09 -15.66
CA THR A 775 -27.79 -1.20 -15.00
C THR A 775 -26.81 -2.33 -14.63
N SER A 776 -27.29 -3.39 -13.97
CA SER A 776 -26.47 -4.57 -13.62
C SER A 776 -25.83 -5.25 -14.85
N LEU A 777 -24.75 -6.00 -14.66
CA LEU A 777 -24.10 -6.82 -15.69
C LEU A 777 -25.10 -7.81 -16.32
N ILE A 778 -25.96 -8.42 -15.48
CA ILE A 778 -26.96 -9.39 -15.91
C ILE A 778 -27.98 -8.75 -16.88
N ALA A 779 -28.50 -7.57 -16.55
CA ALA A 779 -29.56 -6.89 -17.31
C ALA A 779 -29.01 -5.94 -18.40
N GLY A 780 -27.79 -5.43 -18.25
CA GLY A 780 -27.25 -4.31 -19.02
C GLY A 780 -26.81 -4.63 -20.45
N THR A 781 -27.26 -3.84 -21.42
CA THR A 781 -27.13 -4.17 -22.85
C THR A 781 -25.69 -4.21 -23.37
N ARG A 782 -24.76 -3.52 -22.70
CA ARG A 782 -23.35 -3.44 -23.07
C ARG A 782 -22.46 -3.51 -21.84
N SER A 783 -21.30 -4.13 -21.99
CA SER A 783 -20.26 -4.22 -20.97
C SER A 783 -18.86 -4.29 -21.60
N LEU A 784 -17.84 -3.92 -20.82
CA LEU A 784 -16.43 -4.10 -21.16
C LEU A 784 -15.86 -5.26 -20.35
N PHE A 785 -15.22 -6.20 -21.03
CA PHE A 785 -14.36 -7.21 -20.40
C PHE A 785 -12.90 -6.91 -20.72
N THR A 786 -12.06 -6.81 -19.70
CA THR A 786 -10.60 -6.57 -19.82
C THR A 786 -9.86 -7.82 -19.35
N LEU A 787 -8.82 -8.20 -20.08
CA LEU A 787 -7.88 -9.25 -19.69
C LEU A 787 -6.45 -8.71 -19.80
N SER A 788 -5.70 -8.78 -18.70
CA SER A 788 -4.34 -8.25 -18.60
C SER A 788 -3.39 -9.26 -17.96
N SER A 789 -2.12 -9.20 -18.35
CA SER A 789 -1.04 -10.07 -17.87
C SER A 789 0.29 -9.32 -17.84
N ARG A 790 1.36 -10.04 -17.49
CA ARG A 790 2.72 -9.52 -17.52
C ARG A 790 3.13 -8.96 -18.88
N VAL A 791 3.98 -7.94 -18.85
CA VAL A 791 4.58 -7.30 -20.02
C VAL A 791 6.10 -7.34 -19.91
N GLN A 792 6.78 -7.26 -21.05
CA GLN A 792 8.23 -7.09 -21.12
C GLN A 792 8.57 -6.19 -22.31
N ASN A 793 9.69 -5.49 -22.27
CA ASN A 793 10.22 -4.85 -23.47
C ASN A 793 10.83 -5.88 -24.43
N SER A 794 10.87 -5.57 -25.72
CA SER A 794 11.52 -6.42 -26.72
C SER A 794 13.01 -6.56 -26.41
N ASP A 795 13.56 -7.78 -26.51
CA ASP A 795 14.97 -8.08 -26.19
C ASP A 795 15.41 -7.74 -24.75
N MET A 796 14.48 -7.64 -23.80
CA MET A 796 14.77 -7.46 -22.37
C MET A 796 15.54 -8.68 -21.82
N LYS A 797 16.66 -8.44 -21.11
CA LYS A 797 17.55 -9.51 -20.62
C LYS A 797 17.66 -9.49 -19.11
N TRP A 798 17.28 -10.62 -18.51
CA TRP A 798 17.55 -10.92 -17.12
C TRP A 798 18.96 -11.48 -16.96
N ASP A 799 19.58 -11.21 -15.82
CA ASP A 799 20.87 -11.77 -15.42
C ASP A 799 20.81 -13.29 -15.10
N GLY A 800 19.60 -13.85 -15.07
CA GLY A 800 19.32 -15.22 -14.64
C GLY A 800 18.75 -15.33 -13.23
N SER A 801 18.53 -14.19 -12.56
CA SER A 801 17.96 -14.08 -11.22
C SER A 801 16.82 -13.04 -11.18
N ILE A 802 16.99 -11.97 -10.41
CA ILE A 802 15.99 -11.01 -9.95
C ILE A 802 16.30 -9.58 -10.41
N THR A 803 17.07 -9.40 -11.49
CA THR A 803 17.35 -8.08 -12.06
C THR A 803 17.61 -8.13 -13.56
N VAL A 804 17.39 -6.98 -14.22
CA VAL A 804 17.85 -6.76 -15.60
C VAL A 804 19.03 -5.80 -15.66
N HIS A 805 19.51 -5.29 -14.51
CA HIS A 805 20.49 -4.20 -14.44
C HIS A 805 20.07 -3.04 -15.37
N ASN A 806 20.87 -2.78 -16.40
CA ASN A 806 20.58 -1.78 -17.44
C ASN A 806 20.09 -2.37 -18.78
N GLN A 807 19.81 -3.67 -18.84
CA GLN A 807 19.41 -4.40 -20.06
C GLN A 807 17.88 -4.38 -20.26
N TRP A 808 17.31 -3.18 -20.27
CA TRP A 808 15.87 -2.93 -20.37
C TRP A 808 15.23 -3.32 -21.70
N GLY A 809 16.01 -3.70 -22.71
CA GLY A 809 15.51 -4.04 -24.04
C GLY A 809 15.21 -2.82 -24.91
N SER A 810 14.18 -2.91 -25.75
CA SER A 810 13.75 -1.90 -26.71
C SER A 810 12.23 -1.94 -26.96
N ALA A 811 11.71 -0.92 -27.67
CA ALA A 811 10.33 -0.92 -28.15
C ALA A 811 10.11 -2.01 -29.23
N PRO A 812 8.89 -2.58 -29.35
CA PRO A 812 7.73 -2.32 -28.51
C PRO A 812 7.78 -3.09 -27.18
N THR A 813 6.99 -2.62 -26.22
CA THR A 813 6.58 -3.42 -25.07
C THR A 813 5.59 -4.50 -25.54
N LEU A 814 5.86 -5.75 -25.19
CA LEU A 814 5.07 -6.92 -25.52
C LEU A 814 4.25 -7.36 -24.30
N MET A 815 3.03 -7.83 -24.52
CA MET A 815 2.18 -8.47 -23.51
C MET A 815 2.18 -9.99 -23.69
N ALA A 816 2.28 -10.72 -22.59
CA ALA A 816 2.11 -12.17 -22.58
C ALA A 816 0.63 -12.51 -22.84
N PRO A 817 0.29 -13.33 -23.84
CA PRO A 817 -1.10 -13.68 -24.12
C PRO A 817 -1.66 -14.62 -23.06
N LEU A 818 -2.86 -14.29 -22.57
CA LEU A 818 -3.71 -15.16 -21.78
C LEU A 818 -4.86 -15.74 -22.61
N ALA A 819 -5.29 -16.94 -22.23
CA ALA A 819 -6.54 -17.51 -22.67
C ALA A 819 -7.39 -17.88 -21.44
N VAL A 820 -8.64 -17.44 -21.42
CA VAL A 820 -9.62 -17.79 -20.40
C VAL A 820 -10.88 -18.34 -21.05
N THR A 821 -11.45 -19.38 -20.44
CA THR A 821 -12.80 -19.84 -20.74
C THR A 821 -13.70 -19.41 -19.59
N VAL A 822 -14.71 -18.61 -19.91
CA VAL A 822 -15.64 -18.07 -18.93
C VAL A 822 -17.07 -18.44 -19.31
N GLU A 823 -17.94 -18.54 -18.30
CA GLU A 823 -19.37 -18.59 -18.51
C GLU A 823 -20.01 -17.35 -17.89
N PHE A 824 -20.67 -16.55 -18.72
CA PHE A 824 -21.42 -15.38 -18.28
C PHE A 824 -22.87 -15.77 -17.98
N THR A 825 -23.41 -15.26 -16.87
CA THR A 825 -24.85 -15.27 -16.57
C THR A 825 -25.45 -13.94 -17.00
N LEU A 826 -26.25 -13.93 -18.07
CA LEU A 826 -26.78 -12.74 -18.72
C LEU A 826 -28.22 -12.94 -19.18
N GLN A 827 -29.10 -11.98 -18.88
CA GLN A 827 -30.45 -11.95 -19.45
C GLN A 827 -30.37 -11.55 -20.93
N ALA A 828 -30.26 -12.57 -21.80
CA ALA A 828 -30.15 -12.42 -23.25
C ALA A 828 -30.48 -13.75 -23.96
N ASP A 829 -30.90 -13.67 -25.22
CA ASP A 829 -31.06 -14.85 -26.09
C ASP A 829 -29.75 -15.18 -26.82
N SER A 830 -28.96 -14.14 -27.09
CA SER A 830 -27.64 -14.23 -27.71
C SER A 830 -26.78 -13.05 -27.30
N ILE A 831 -25.46 -13.24 -27.33
CA ILE A 831 -24.49 -12.17 -27.12
C ILE A 831 -23.52 -12.08 -28.31
N GLN A 832 -22.97 -10.89 -28.52
CA GLN A 832 -21.84 -10.65 -29.40
C GLN A 832 -20.65 -10.16 -28.59
N VAL A 833 -19.48 -10.73 -28.87
CA VAL A 833 -18.19 -10.36 -28.27
C VAL A 833 -17.32 -9.78 -29.37
N TYR A 834 -16.78 -8.59 -29.12
CA TYR A 834 -15.97 -7.80 -30.03
C TYR A 834 -14.57 -7.62 -29.44
N PRO A 835 -13.53 -8.28 -29.97
CA PRO A 835 -12.16 -7.88 -29.69
C PRO A 835 -11.95 -6.41 -30.09
N LEU A 836 -11.45 -5.58 -29.18
CA LEU A 836 -11.23 -4.16 -29.42
C LEU A 836 -9.77 -3.87 -29.82
N ASP A 837 -9.55 -2.82 -30.57
CA ASP A 837 -8.21 -2.32 -30.90
C ASP A 837 -7.66 -1.42 -29.78
N ALA A 838 -6.46 -0.86 -30.01
CA ALA A 838 -5.77 -0.06 -29.01
C ALA A 838 -6.40 1.31 -28.69
N ILE A 839 -7.35 1.78 -29.51
CA ILE A 839 -8.16 2.96 -29.17
C ILE A 839 -9.45 2.57 -28.45
N GLY A 840 -9.81 1.28 -28.41
CA GLY A 840 -11.03 0.73 -27.82
C GLY A 840 -12.18 0.55 -28.83
N ALA A 841 -11.93 0.65 -30.12
CA ALA A 841 -12.93 0.43 -31.17
C ALA A 841 -12.97 -1.06 -31.58
N PRO A 842 -14.10 -1.59 -32.08
CA PRO A 842 -14.15 -2.97 -32.57
C PRO A 842 -13.14 -3.23 -33.69
N SER A 843 -12.30 -4.26 -33.54
CA SER A 843 -11.25 -4.65 -34.49
C SER A 843 -11.75 -5.20 -35.85
N GLY A 844 -13.07 -5.19 -36.09
CA GLY A 844 -13.73 -5.80 -37.24
C GLY A 844 -14.06 -7.29 -37.05
N ARG A 845 -13.53 -7.95 -36.01
CA ARG A 845 -13.94 -9.32 -35.62
C ARG A 845 -15.14 -9.28 -34.68
N VAL A 846 -16.06 -10.23 -34.84
CA VAL A 846 -17.20 -10.43 -33.94
C VAL A 846 -17.47 -11.92 -33.76
N TYR A 847 -17.69 -12.32 -32.51
CA TYR A 847 -18.07 -13.67 -32.14
C TYR A 847 -19.50 -13.66 -31.60
N SER A 848 -20.38 -14.45 -32.20
CA SER A 848 -21.78 -14.56 -31.76
C SER A 848 -21.97 -15.85 -30.99
N TYR A 849 -22.52 -15.74 -29.77
CA TYR A 849 -22.79 -16.87 -28.90
C TYR A 849 -24.30 -16.97 -28.62
N ARG A 850 -24.80 -18.20 -28.62
CA ARG A 850 -26.13 -18.53 -28.08
C ARG A 850 -25.97 -19.09 -26.68
N ALA A 851 -27.03 -18.99 -25.89
CA ALA A 851 -27.00 -19.48 -24.52
C ALA A 851 -26.80 -21.02 -24.52
N THR A 852 -25.87 -21.51 -23.70
CA THR A 852 -25.61 -22.96 -23.48
C THR A 852 -26.67 -23.59 -22.59
N SER A 853 -27.28 -22.79 -21.72
CA SER A 853 -28.48 -23.06 -20.91
C SER A 853 -29.18 -21.71 -20.65
N PRO A 854 -30.38 -21.63 -20.04
CA PRO A 854 -31.08 -20.35 -19.93
C PRO A 854 -30.18 -19.29 -19.27
N ASN A 855 -29.95 -18.18 -19.98
CA ASN A 855 -29.10 -17.06 -19.56
C ASN A 855 -27.61 -17.38 -19.33
N ARG A 856 -27.08 -18.54 -19.77
CA ARG A 856 -25.66 -18.89 -19.58
C ARG A 856 -24.92 -18.91 -20.91
N PHE A 857 -23.75 -18.28 -20.97
CA PHE A 857 -22.96 -18.15 -22.21
C PHE A 857 -21.51 -18.53 -21.96
N THR A 858 -21.08 -19.69 -22.48
CA THR A 858 -19.68 -20.10 -22.46
C THR A 858 -18.90 -19.41 -23.58
N VAL A 859 -17.89 -18.63 -23.22
CA VAL A 859 -17.07 -17.82 -24.12
C VAL A 859 -15.60 -18.14 -23.88
N VAL A 860 -14.85 -18.27 -24.98
CA VAL A 860 -13.39 -18.38 -24.95
C VAL A 860 -12.82 -17.04 -25.39
N LEU A 861 -12.03 -16.41 -24.51
CA LEU A 861 -11.30 -15.18 -24.77
C LEU A 861 -9.82 -15.55 -24.87
N ASP A 862 -9.25 -15.48 -26.08
CA ASP A 862 -7.89 -15.96 -26.36
C ASP A 862 -7.04 -14.88 -27.01
N GLN A 863 -6.10 -14.32 -26.24
CA GLN A 863 -5.18 -13.29 -26.70
C GLN A 863 -4.12 -13.82 -27.67
N ASN A 864 -3.90 -15.14 -27.76
CA ASN A 864 -3.05 -15.70 -28.81
C ASN A 864 -3.67 -15.49 -30.19
N LYS A 865 -5.00 -15.48 -30.27
CA LYS A 865 -5.77 -15.30 -31.50
C LYS A 865 -6.15 -13.85 -31.76
N ASP A 866 -6.66 -13.18 -30.73
CA ASP A 866 -7.31 -11.87 -30.89
C ASP A 866 -6.36 -10.69 -30.71
N LYS A 867 -5.21 -10.90 -30.03
CA LYS A 867 -4.18 -9.87 -29.85
C LYS A 867 -4.75 -8.57 -29.26
N THR A 868 -5.63 -8.69 -28.27
CA THR A 868 -6.28 -7.57 -27.59
C THR A 868 -6.30 -7.74 -26.07
N VAL A 869 -6.39 -6.62 -25.35
CA VAL A 869 -6.63 -6.57 -23.90
C VAL A 869 -8.10 -6.31 -23.55
N TRP A 870 -8.92 -5.91 -24.52
CA TRP A 870 -10.30 -5.49 -24.31
C TRP A 870 -11.27 -6.22 -25.23
N TYR A 871 -12.41 -6.61 -24.66
CA TYR A 871 -13.51 -7.26 -25.34
C TYR A 871 -14.81 -6.52 -25.01
N GLY A 872 -15.41 -5.90 -26.02
CA GLY A 872 -16.76 -5.34 -25.90
C GLY A 872 -17.79 -6.47 -25.95
N ILE A 873 -18.79 -6.45 -25.08
CA ILE A 873 -19.88 -7.44 -25.09
C ILE A 873 -21.20 -6.71 -25.27
N ARG A 874 -22.02 -7.17 -26.22
CA ARG A 874 -23.37 -6.67 -26.47
C ARG A 874 -24.40 -7.79 -26.37
N LYS A 875 -25.49 -7.53 -25.67
CA LYS A 875 -26.61 -8.47 -25.49
C LYS A 875 -27.73 -8.22 -26.49
N PHE A 876 -28.44 -9.29 -26.86
CA PHE A 876 -29.61 -9.26 -27.72
C PHE A 876 -30.71 -10.19 -27.18
N GLY A 877 -31.97 -9.75 -27.29
CA GLY A 877 -33.13 -10.47 -26.75
C GLY A 877 -33.37 -10.19 -25.26
N LEU A 878 -34.42 -10.78 -24.69
CA LEU A 878 -34.85 -10.55 -23.31
C LEU A 878 -34.45 -11.68 -22.34
N GLY A 879 -33.80 -12.75 -22.84
CA GLY A 879 -33.46 -13.93 -22.03
C GLY A 879 -34.62 -14.92 -22.02
N SER A 880 -34.67 -15.81 -23.00
CA SER A 880 -35.66 -16.88 -23.04
C SER A 880 -35.41 -17.92 -21.94
N ALA A 881 -36.40 -18.14 -21.06
CA ALA A 881 -36.60 -19.44 -20.43
C ALA A 881 -36.59 -20.51 -21.53
N VAL A 882 -35.86 -21.60 -21.33
CA VAL A 882 -35.70 -22.64 -22.36
C VAL A 882 -37.06 -23.23 -22.70
N GLU A 883 -37.56 -22.88 -23.88
CA GLU A 883 -38.38 -23.77 -24.68
C GLU A 883 -37.75 -23.87 -26.08
N SER A 884 -37.62 -25.11 -26.53
CA SER A 884 -36.95 -25.56 -27.75
C SER A 884 -37.30 -24.71 -28.98
N ARG A 885 -36.28 -24.15 -29.66
CA ARG A 885 -36.50 -23.49 -30.96
C ARG A 885 -36.82 -24.51 -32.03
N HIS A 886 -38.00 -24.35 -32.63
CA HIS A 886 -38.27 -24.80 -33.99
C HIS A 886 -37.30 -24.10 -34.97
N GLU A 887 -36.72 -24.88 -35.88
CA GLU A 887 -35.89 -24.37 -36.99
C GLU A 887 -36.69 -23.37 -37.84
N LEU A 888 -36.03 -22.26 -38.23
CA LEU A 888 -36.64 -21.29 -39.14
C LEU A 888 -36.80 -21.91 -40.55
N PRO A 889 -37.90 -21.63 -41.26
CA PRO A 889 -38.10 -22.17 -42.60
C PRO A 889 -37.03 -21.71 -43.60
N ASP A 890 -36.64 -22.59 -44.51
CA ASP A 890 -35.64 -22.33 -45.57
C ASP A 890 -36.26 -21.80 -46.87
N ARG A 891 -37.58 -21.95 -47.05
CA ARG A 891 -38.33 -21.47 -48.23
C ARG A 891 -39.74 -21.00 -47.87
N PHE A 892 -40.34 -20.21 -48.75
CA PHE A 892 -41.78 -19.95 -48.68
C PHE A 892 -42.56 -21.23 -48.90
N LYS A 893 -43.54 -21.49 -48.05
CA LYS A 893 -44.41 -22.66 -48.17
C LYS A 893 -45.77 -22.33 -47.60
N LEU A 894 -46.83 -22.47 -48.38
CA LEU A 894 -48.20 -22.50 -47.86
C LEU A 894 -48.53 -23.96 -47.55
N LEU A 895 -48.91 -24.25 -46.30
CA LEU A 895 -49.35 -25.58 -45.90
C LEU A 895 -50.83 -25.76 -46.24
N PRO A 896 -51.28 -27.02 -46.43
CA PRO A 896 -52.70 -27.31 -46.58
C PRO A 896 -53.48 -26.74 -45.41
N ASN A 897 -54.61 -26.08 -45.69
CA ASN A 897 -55.47 -25.57 -44.65
C ASN A 897 -56.13 -26.74 -43.90
N TYR A 898 -56.20 -26.65 -42.57
CA TYR A 898 -56.83 -27.68 -41.73
C TYR A 898 -57.65 -27.04 -40.62
N PRO A 899 -58.87 -27.54 -40.36
CA PRO A 899 -59.52 -28.66 -41.02
C PRO A 899 -60.15 -28.28 -42.39
N ASN A 900 -60.14 -29.23 -43.32
CA ASN A 900 -60.75 -29.12 -44.66
C ASN A 900 -61.26 -30.51 -45.08
N PRO A 901 -62.51 -30.72 -45.57
CA PRO A 901 -63.65 -29.80 -45.75
C PRO A 901 -64.75 -29.92 -44.65
N PHE A 902 -65.71 -28.97 -44.65
CA PHE A 902 -66.95 -28.89 -43.83
C PHE A 902 -66.87 -28.30 -42.41
N ASN A 903 -65.85 -27.49 -42.10
CA ASN A 903 -65.81 -26.71 -40.86
C ASN A 903 -65.98 -25.20 -41.13
N PRO A 904 -66.63 -24.45 -40.22
CA PRO A 904 -66.86 -23.01 -40.37
C PRO A 904 -65.59 -22.15 -40.19
N CYS A 905 -64.48 -22.74 -39.75
CA CYS A 905 -63.17 -22.11 -39.59
C CYS A 905 -62.08 -23.10 -40.06
N THR A 906 -60.99 -22.60 -40.66
CA THR A 906 -59.87 -23.42 -41.14
C THR A 906 -58.56 -22.66 -40.95
N HIS A 907 -57.55 -23.33 -40.43
CA HIS A 907 -56.25 -22.72 -40.19
C HIS A 907 -55.38 -22.82 -41.43
N ILE A 908 -54.82 -21.68 -41.88
CA ILE A 908 -53.87 -21.60 -42.98
C ILE A 908 -52.49 -21.30 -42.43
N THR A 909 -51.62 -22.30 -42.41
CA THR A 909 -50.23 -22.14 -41.98
C THR A 909 -49.31 -21.85 -43.17
N TYR A 910 -48.41 -20.87 -43.05
CA TYR A 910 -47.45 -20.51 -44.08
C TYR A 910 -46.08 -20.19 -43.49
N HIS A 911 -45.04 -20.45 -44.28
CA HIS A 911 -43.64 -20.29 -43.94
C HIS A 911 -43.06 -19.10 -44.69
N ILE A 912 -42.21 -18.33 -44.00
CA ILE A 912 -41.47 -17.20 -44.54
C ILE A 912 -39.99 -17.39 -44.19
N PRO A 913 -39.08 -17.49 -45.17
CA PRO A 913 -37.67 -17.74 -44.90
C PRO A 913 -36.84 -16.47 -44.61
N TYR A 914 -37.34 -15.29 -44.94
CA TYR A 914 -36.70 -14.00 -44.68
C TYR A 914 -37.74 -12.90 -44.47
N ASN A 915 -37.38 -11.87 -43.71
CA ASN A 915 -38.30 -10.78 -43.36
C ASN A 915 -38.83 -10.07 -44.63
N GLY A 916 -40.12 -9.81 -44.67
CA GLY A 916 -40.76 -9.15 -45.81
C GLY A 916 -42.23 -8.89 -45.60
N ARG A 917 -42.83 -8.10 -46.50
CA ARG A 917 -44.28 -7.92 -46.53
C ARG A 917 -44.94 -9.15 -47.14
N VAL A 918 -45.91 -9.72 -46.45
CA VAL A 918 -46.62 -10.93 -46.88
C VAL A 918 -48.09 -10.63 -47.08
N LYS A 919 -48.61 -11.12 -48.21
CA LYS A 919 -50.01 -11.03 -48.60
C LYS A 919 -50.59 -12.42 -48.79
N LEU A 920 -51.67 -12.76 -48.09
CA LEU A 920 -52.38 -14.03 -48.20
C LEU A 920 -53.85 -13.76 -48.54
N GLU A 921 -54.32 -14.34 -49.66
CA GLU A 921 -55.62 -14.04 -50.26
C GLU A 921 -56.38 -15.33 -50.62
N ILE A 922 -57.69 -15.35 -50.36
CA ILE A 922 -58.61 -16.43 -50.70
C ILE A 922 -59.44 -16.01 -51.90
N PHE A 923 -59.52 -16.88 -52.91
CA PHE A 923 -60.31 -16.68 -54.13
C PHE A 923 -61.43 -17.71 -54.22
N ASP A 924 -62.57 -17.32 -54.80
CA ASP A 924 -63.66 -18.25 -55.12
C ASP A 924 -63.35 -19.11 -56.35
N LEU A 925 -64.22 -20.06 -56.66
CA LEU A 925 -64.06 -20.96 -57.82
C LEU A 925 -64.08 -20.25 -59.18
N LEU A 926 -64.52 -18.98 -59.23
CA LEU A 926 -64.50 -18.14 -60.43
C LEU A 926 -63.26 -17.23 -60.48
N GLY A 927 -62.33 -17.34 -59.52
CA GLY A 927 -61.12 -16.54 -59.42
C GLY A 927 -61.34 -15.13 -58.88
N ARG A 928 -62.49 -14.84 -58.27
CA ARG A 928 -62.75 -13.53 -57.63
C ARG A 928 -62.19 -13.54 -56.21
N LEU A 929 -61.53 -12.46 -55.82
CA LEU A 929 -61.00 -12.29 -54.46
C LEU A 929 -62.17 -12.29 -53.46
N SER A 930 -62.20 -13.30 -52.59
CA SER A 930 -63.21 -13.42 -51.53
C SER A 930 -62.76 -12.70 -50.25
N GLN A 931 -61.49 -12.83 -49.88
CA GLN A 931 -60.95 -12.24 -48.65
C GLN A 931 -59.41 -12.12 -48.70
N THR A 932 -58.87 -11.06 -48.10
CA THR A 932 -57.44 -10.95 -47.77
C THR A 932 -57.26 -11.26 -46.28
N CYS A 933 -56.53 -12.32 -45.96
CA CYS A 933 -56.31 -12.78 -44.58
C CYS A 933 -55.13 -12.09 -43.91
N VAL A 934 -54.10 -11.73 -44.69
CA VAL A 934 -52.88 -11.07 -44.21
C VAL A 934 -52.39 -10.10 -45.28
N ASP A 935 -51.99 -8.89 -44.88
CA ASP A 935 -51.25 -7.92 -45.71
C ASP A 935 -50.40 -7.01 -44.81
N GLU A 936 -49.30 -7.55 -44.28
CA GLU A 936 -48.42 -6.82 -43.36
C GLU A 936 -46.97 -7.31 -43.42
N PHE A 937 -46.06 -6.59 -42.77
CA PHE A 937 -44.66 -7.00 -42.65
C PHE A 937 -44.52 -8.12 -41.62
N LYS A 938 -43.90 -9.23 -42.01
CA LYS A 938 -43.64 -10.40 -41.16
C LYS A 938 -42.14 -10.72 -41.15
N ALA A 939 -41.65 -11.19 -40.01
CA ALA A 939 -40.29 -11.73 -39.91
C ALA A 939 -40.20 -13.12 -40.56
N ALA A 940 -39.00 -13.69 -40.68
CA ALA A 940 -38.84 -15.09 -41.01
C ALA A 940 -39.47 -15.97 -39.91
N GLY A 941 -40.26 -16.97 -40.30
CA GLY A 941 -40.96 -17.84 -39.35
C GLY A 941 -42.10 -18.64 -39.97
N VAL A 942 -42.75 -19.44 -39.14
CA VAL A 942 -43.99 -20.15 -39.46
C VAL A 942 -45.15 -19.40 -38.82
N TYR A 943 -46.17 -19.06 -39.60
CA TYR A 943 -47.34 -18.31 -39.18
C TYR A 943 -48.59 -19.09 -39.50
N THR A 944 -49.62 -18.98 -38.66
CA THR A 944 -50.95 -19.54 -38.91
C THR A 944 -51.98 -18.43 -38.79
N VAL A 945 -52.91 -18.36 -39.73
CA VAL A 945 -54.10 -17.49 -39.68
C VAL A 945 -55.36 -18.35 -39.70
N ASP A 946 -56.39 -17.88 -39.00
CA ASP A 946 -57.68 -18.56 -38.84
C ASP A 946 -58.73 -18.09 -39.86
#